data_AF-A0A6I8MYV4-F1
#
_entry.id   AF-A0A6I8MYV4-F1
#
_cell.length_a   1.000
_cell.length_b   1.000
_cell.length_c   1.000
_cell.angle_alpha   90.00
_cell.angle_beta   90.00
_cell.angle_gamma   90.00
#
_symmetry.space_group_name_H-M   'P 1'
#
loop_
_entity.id
_entity.type
_entity.pdbx_description
1 polymer ?
#
loop_
_entity_poly.entity_id
_entity_poly.type
_entity_poly.pdbx_seq_one_letter_code
_entity_poly.pdbx_strand_id
1 'polypeptide(L)'
;ERGRTSSEGVGEDTPAVLVPRGPEGSAAHPDTTGGSPKSVGGPPAPMGSLGSSCGREARGETQPPARPNGPGEPHLGQGLYSAWHKVVIPPEMLTGIAPPSPFPSLSGKDLGEKSHQPIPAGMENDRVLNDLWKKNNQPVVLNNPYSEKDQPPASGRKSPTKNGSPTKCPRFLKVRNWETDLTLSDTLHLKSTVAMPCSEQICLGSIMLPSPHIRRPEDLRTKEQLFHLAKEFIDQYYTSIKRFGSVAHKARLEEVNKDIDATSTYQLKDTELIYGAKHAWRNAARCVGRIQWSKLQVFDARDCTSAHGMFNYICNHIKYATNKGNLRSAITIFPQRTDGKHDFRVWNAQLIRYAGYKEPDGTILGDPANVEFTNICIQQGWNPPRGRFDVLPLLLQANGNDPELFQIPPEMVLEVPIRHPKFPWFKDLELKWYGLPAVSSMLLEIGGLEFTACPFSGWYMGTEIGVRDFCDNSRYNILEEVAKKMNLDMKKTSSLWKDQALVEINIAVLHSFQSDKVTIVDHHSATESFIKHMENEYRCRGGCPADWVWIVPPMSGSITPVFHQEMLNYRLTPSFEYQPDPWNTHIWKGCTATPTKKKSIGFKKLAEAVKFSAKLMGQAMAKRVKATILFGTETGKSQAYAKALCEIFKHAFDAKVMSMEEYDIVHLEHETLVLVVTSTFGNGDPPENGEKFGCALMEMRHLHSVAEERKLSVKSVLVPTSGGPNPGLAGNGCRFSVFGLGSRAYPHFCAFGHAVDTLLEELGGERILKMREGDELCGQEEAFRTWAKMVFKTACDVFCVGDDVNIEKANSSLTSNDRSWKRSKFRLTYTAEAPKLIQGLNGVHKKRISAARLLSRQNLQSPKSSRSTIFVRLHTNGHPDLQYQPGDHLGVFPGNHEDLVNALIERLEDAPPINQLVKVELLEERSTALGVIRNWEDENRIPPCTIFQAFKYYLDITTPPTPLQLQLFASLASNEKEKQRLLVLSKVSPYEEWKWARTPTIVEVLNEFPVGRDALVPAADQLSLLQPRYYSISSSPDMYPDEVHLTVRRPLYHGNGPIHHGVCSSWLNQISANEVVPCFVRGAPNFHLPFWQQRLFDIQHRGIASGPMVLVFGCRQAEIDHIYKEETKQAKKKGVFRELYTAYSREPDKPKKYVQDVLQEQLAETVYNTLQKQDGHVYVCGDVTMAADVLKAIQRIIARKGKLTAEEAGGFIGKLRVRDIFGITLRTYEVTNRLRSESIAYEEIKKDLDE
;
A
#
# COMPACT_ATOMS: atom_id res chain seq x y z
N GLU A 1 -65.12 36.48 0.58
CA GLU A 1 -65.83 36.80 1.84
C GLU A 1 -65.54 35.72 2.88
N ARG A 2 -65.58 36.06 4.19
CA ARG A 2 -65.91 35.20 5.36
C ARG A 2 -65.11 33.88 5.55
N GLY A 3 -64.55 33.54 6.72
CA GLY A 3 -64.55 34.18 8.04
C GLY A 3 -65.75 33.85 8.92
N ARG A 4 -65.55 32.97 9.92
CA ARG A 4 -66.33 32.69 11.17
C ARG A 4 -65.39 31.90 12.11
N THR A 5 -65.06 32.25 13.37
CA THR A 5 -65.84 32.57 14.60
C THR A 5 -66.59 31.35 15.19
N SER A 6 -66.68 31.12 16.51
CA SER A 6 -66.05 31.70 17.73
C SER A 6 -66.64 31.01 18.99
N SER A 7 -65.92 30.95 20.12
CA SER A 7 -66.50 30.74 21.46
C SER A 7 -65.56 31.25 22.57
N GLU A 8 -66.12 31.62 23.73
CA GLU A 8 -65.47 32.40 24.81
C GLU A 8 -65.28 31.61 26.12
N GLY A 9 -64.57 32.18 27.10
CA GLY A 9 -64.48 31.67 28.47
C GLY A 9 -63.56 32.46 29.42
N VAL A 10 -64.12 33.49 30.10
CA VAL A 10 -63.82 34.08 31.43
C VAL A 10 -62.45 33.72 32.09
N GLY A 11 -61.57 34.63 32.53
CA GLY A 11 -61.60 36.10 32.75
C GLY A 11 -60.18 36.60 33.16
N GLU A 12 -59.91 37.70 33.91
CA GLU A 12 -60.73 38.80 34.44
C GLU A 12 -59.83 39.97 34.99
N ASP A 13 -60.42 41.14 35.27
CA ASP A 13 -59.96 42.31 36.09
C ASP A 13 -58.71 43.17 35.76
N THR A 14 -58.76 44.43 36.24
CA THR A 14 -57.90 45.62 35.95
C THR A 14 -58.00 46.66 37.13
N PRO A 15 -57.30 47.84 37.25
CA PRO A 15 -57.04 48.86 36.20
C PRO A 15 -55.74 49.73 36.27
N ALA A 16 -55.67 50.74 35.40
CA ALA A 16 -54.57 51.65 34.99
C ALA A 16 -54.03 52.70 36.01
N VAL A 17 -52.96 53.47 35.63
CA VAL A 17 -52.86 54.98 35.61
C VAL A 17 -51.41 55.58 35.51
N LEU A 18 -51.18 56.49 34.53
CA LEU A 18 -50.21 57.64 34.43
C LEU A 18 -48.65 57.52 34.59
N VAL A 19 -47.96 58.68 34.43
CA VAL A 19 -46.52 59.02 34.18
C VAL A 19 -46.32 60.56 34.47
N PRO A 20 -45.15 61.30 34.38
CA PRO A 20 -43.89 61.09 33.60
C PRO A 20 -42.52 61.67 34.16
N ARG A 21 -41.47 61.71 33.29
CA ARG A 21 -40.22 62.55 33.28
C ARG A 21 -39.02 62.19 34.21
N GLY A 22 -37.80 62.59 33.78
CA GLY A 22 -36.47 62.48 34.46
C GLY A 22 -35.99 63.81 35.10
N PRO A 23 -34.67 64.16 35.22
CA PRO A 23 -33.51 63.75 34.39
C PRO A 23 -32.13 63.58 35.14
N GLU A 24 -31.01 63.61 34.39
CA GLU A 24 -29.62 63.99 34.79
C GLU A 24 -28.82 63.16 35.85
N GLY A 25 -27.49 63.38 35.91
CA GLY A 25 -26.63 62.96 37.04
C GLY A 25 -25.26 62.38 36.67
N SER A 26 -24.17 62.93 37.24
CA SER A 26 -22.77 62.57 36.95
C SER A 26 -22.00 62.00 38.15
N ALA A 27 -20.93 61.25 37.84
CA ALA A 27 -19.64 61.15 38.56
C ALA A 27 -19.50 60.53 39.98
N ALA A 28 -18.39 59.77 40.10
CA ALA A 28 -17.40 59.72 41.21
C ALA A 28 -17.66 59.01 42.57
N HIS A 29 -16.51 58.62 43.14
CA HIS A 29 -16.12 58.23 44.51
C HIS A 29 -16.67 59.14 45.65
N PRO A 30 -16.59 58.78 46.97
CA PRO A 30 -15.53 57.98 47.62
C PRO A 30 -15.93 57.06 48.82
N ASP A 31 -14.91 56.53 49.53
CA ASP A 31 -14.69 56.37 50.99
C ASP A 31 -15.86 56.22 52.00
N THR A 32 -15.77 55.57 53.17
CA THR A 32 -14.82 54.66 53.89
C THR A 32 -15.66 53.95 55.00
N THR A 33 -15.25 53.17 56.03
CA THR A 33 -14.01 52.85 56.81
C THR A 33 -14.10 51.36 57.22
N GLY A 34 -13.27 50.69 58.04
CA GLY A 34 -12.01 50.97 58.76
C GLY A 34 -11.80 49.92 59.89
N GLY A 35 -10.56 49.68 60.35
CA GLY A 35 -10.31 48.78 61.51
C GLY A 35 -9.04 47.90 61.42
N SER A 36 -7.93 48.40 61.95
CA SER A 36 -6.68 47.65 62.25
C SER A 36 -6.70 47.25 63.76
N PRO A 37 -5.65 46.65 64.42
CA PRO A 37 -4.23 46.52 64.03
C PRO A 37 -3.46 45.23 64.48
N LYS A 38 -2.12 45.29 64.32
CA LYS A 38 -1.01 44.42 64.80
C LYS A 38 -0.64 43.25 63.86
N SER A 39 0.54 43.13 63.24
CA SER A 39 1.98 43.34 63.61
C SER A 39 2.62 42.15 64.35
N VAL A 40 3.85 41.69 64.12
CA VAL A 40 4.95 42.00 63.15
C VAL A 40 5.99 40.84 63.25
N GLY A 41 6.85 40.60 62.24
CA GLY A 41 8.10 39.82 62.43
C GLY A 41 8.40 38.74 61.38
N GLY A 42 9.67 38.33 61.25
CA GLY A 42 10.20 37.44 60.19
C GLY A 42 11.14 36.31 60.67
N PRO A 43 11.82 35.59 59.74
CA PRO A 43 12.55 34.32 59.97
C PRO A 43 14.02 34.52 60.42
N PRO A 44 14.75 33.51 60.99
CA PRO A 44 15.33 32.37 60.24
C PRO A 44 15.47 31.01 61.04
N ALA A 45 16.30 30.08 60.55
CA ALA A 45 16.66 28.73 61.10
C ALA A 45 17.89 28.79 62.07
N PRO A 46 18.60 27.71 62.53
CA PRO A 46 18.48 26.23 62.29
C PRO A 46 18.76 25.30 63.54
N MET A 47 18.89 23.96 63.31
CA MET A 47 19.56 22.88 64.11
C MET A 47 19.31 22.66 65.64
N GLY A 48 19.28 21.39 66.11
CA GLY A 48 19.61 21.06 67.52
C GLY A 48 19.01 19.79 68.18
N SER A 49 19.75 18.68 68.20
CA SER A 49 19.52 17.35 68.84
C SER A 49 19.43 17.26 70.39
N LEU A 50 18.82 16.19 70.97
CA LEU A 50 19.52 15.12 71.78
C LEU A 50 18.63 14.11 72.57
N GLY A 51 19.21 12.92 72.87
CA GLY A 51 18.75 11.87 73.82
C GLY A 51 17.96 10.69 73.21
N SER A 52 18.05 9.42 73.64
CA SER A 52 18.89 8.67 74.62
C SER A 52 18.41 7.18 74.66
N SER A 53 19.15 6.11 75.01
CA SER A 53 20.60 5.84 75.23
C SER A 53 20.86 4.33 75.52
N CYS A 54 22.10 3.83 75.30
CA CYS A 54 22.69 2.53 75.74
C CYS A 54 22.25 1.20 75.06
N GLY A 55 23.15 0.23 74.82
CA GLY A 55 24.63 0.27 74.89
C GLY A 55 25.36 -1.09 74.86
N ARG A 56 26.72 -1.03 74.81
CA ARG A 56 27.74 -2.11 74.97
C ARG A 56 27.87 -3.14 73.83
N GLU A 57 28.98 -3.85 73.56
CA GLU A 57 30.46 -3.70 73.77
C GLU A 57 31.16 -4.80 72.89
N ALA A 58 32.43 -4.78 72.45
CA ALA A 58 33.36 -3.71 72.06
C ALA A 58 34.68 -4.28 71.42
N ARG A 59 35.35 -3.49 70.56
CA ARG A 59 36.78 -3.58 70.08
C ARG A 59 37.22 -4.64 69.04
N GLY A 60 38.18 -4.23 68.19
CA GLY A 60 38.97 -5.08 67.28
C GLY A 60 39.62 -4.28 66.13
N GLU A 61 40.88 -3.87 66.26
CA GLU A 61 41.65 -3.12 65.23
C GLU A 61 42.59 -4.04 64.42
N THR A 62 42.94 -3.67 63.16
CA THR A 62 44.31 -3.67 62.55
C THR A 62 44.29 -3.67 61.00
N GLN A 63 45.42 -3.26 60.38
CA GLN A 63 45.76 -3.54 58.97
C GLN A 63 47.10 -4.35 58.89
N PRO A 64 47.71 -4.55 57.70
CA PRO A 64 48.01 -5.86 57.09
C PRO A 64 49.39 -6.46 57.45
N PRO A 65 49.72 -7.71 57.01
CA PRO A 65 50.67 -7.86 55.88
C PRO A 65 50.43 -9.14 55.01
N ALA A 66 51.48 -9.86 54.55
CA ALA A 66 51.48 -10.78 53.39
C ALA A 66 52.09 -12.21 53.60
N ARG A 67 52.14 -12.99 52.49
CA ARG A 67 52.71 -14.36 52.20
C ARG A 67 54.12 -14.68 52.80
N PRO A 68 54.65 -15.96 52.89
CA PRO A 68 54.73 -16.97 51.78
C PRO A 68 55.00 -18.52 52.02
N ASN A 69 54.90 -19.29 50.91
CA ASN A 69 55.70 -20.47 50.39
C ASN A 69 55.84 -21.89 51.06
N GLY A 70 56.08 -22.89 50.17
CA GLY A 70 56.58 -24.28 50.38
C GLY A 70 57.96 -24.51 49.68
N PRO A 71 58.35 -25.68 49.08
CA PRO A 71 57.59 -26.90 48.66
C PRO A 71 58.33 -28.27 48.91
N GLY A 72 58.07 -29.33 48.11
CA GLY A 72 58.83 -30.63 48.04
C GLY A 72 58.46 -31.49 46.80
N GLU A 73 59.39 -32.33 46.28
CA GLU A 73 59.30 -33.15 45.02
C GLU A 73 59.26 -34.69 45.35
N PRO A 74 59.43 -35.73 44.45
CA PRO A 74 60.07 -35.74 43.12
C PRO A 74 59.51 -36.62 41.95
N HIS A 75 60.12 -36.47 40.75
CA HIS A 75 60.37 -37.52 39.69
C HIS A 75 59.22 -38.01 38.75
N LEU A 76 59.45 -38.64 37.55
CA LEU A 76 60.56 -38.66 36.55
C LEU A 76 60.16 -39.42 35.24
N GLY A 77 60.26 -38.78 34.05
CA GLY A 77 60.45 -39.40 32.71
C GLY A 77 59.22 -39.88 31.90
N GLN A 78 59.17 -39.77 30.55
CA GLN A 78 59.93 -39.02 29.51
C GLN A 78 58.93 -38.71 28.35
N GLY A 79 58.93 -37.61 27.60
CA GLY A 79 59.72 -36.37 27.46
C GLY A 79 58.94 -35.41 26.50
N LEU A 80 59.42 -34.40 25.75
CA LEU A 80 60.64 -33.59 25.57
C LEU A 80 60.22 -32.36 24.67
N TYR A 81 60.76 -31.13 24.68
CA TYR A 81 61.58 -30.40 25.66
C TYR A 81 61.72 -28.88 25.26
N SER A 82 61.40 -27.93 26.16
CA SER A 82 61.85 -26.49 26.16
C SER A 82 61.33 -25.52 25.04
N ALA A 83 61.50 -24.17 25.05
CA ALA A 83 62.29 -23.25 25.91
C ALA A 83 61.81 -21.74 25.95
N TRP A 84 61.72 -21.14 27.16
CA TRP A 84 62.21 -19.81 27.64
C TRP A 84 61.90 -18.39 27.01
N HIS A 85 61.96 -17.37 27.90
CA HIS A 85 62.11 -15.88 27.69
C HIS A 85 60.92 -15.06 27.11
N LYS A 86 60.83 -13.69 27.20
CA LYS A 86 61.15 -12.67 28.25
C LYS A 86 60.48 -11.30 27.87
N VAL A 87 60.62 -10.29 28.73
CA VAL A 87 60.08 -8.91 28.68
C VAL A 87 60.83 -7.94 27.71
N VAL A 88 60.11 -6.90 27.24
CA VAL A 88 60.54 -5.58 26.65
C VAL A 88 60.57 -5.35 25.11
N ILE A 89 59.94 -4.20 24.80
CA ILE A 89 59.84 -3.25 23.65
C ILE A 89 61.13 -2.98 22.81
N PRO A 90 61.08 -2.27 21.64
CA PRO A 90 61.23 -2.80 20.26
C PRO A 90 62.68 -2.65 19.68
N PRO A 91 63.11 -1.75 18.73
CA PRO A 91 62.51 -0.67 17.90
C PRO A 91 62.74 -0.82 16.36
N GLU A 92 62.52 0.27 15.58
CA GLU A 92 63.05 0.58 14.21
C GLU A 92 62.61 -0.29 13.00
N MET A 93 62.45 0.21 11.76
CA MET A 93 62.34 1.55 11.15
C MET A 93 61.28 1.43 10.02
N LEU A 94 60.33 2.35 9.73
CA LEU A 94 60.40 3.79 9.44
C LEU A 94 61.33 4.21 8.29
N THR A 95 60.81 4.17 7.04
CA THR A 95 60.98 5.14 5.93
C THR A 95 60.32 4.57 4.65
N GLY A 96 59.73 5.33 3.72
CA GLY A 96 59.12 6.67 3.77
C GLY A 96 57.64 6.56 3.36
N ILE A 97 56.71 7.41 3.83
CA ILE A 97 56.61 8.85 3.58
C ILE A 97 56.31 9.14 2.09
N ALA A 98 55.06 9.54 1.85
CA ALA A 98 54.48 10.15 0.65
C ALA A 98 54.92 11.65 0.58
N PRO A 99 54.23 12.64 -0.07
CA PRO A 99 53.08 12.57 -0.96
C PRO A 99 53.26 13.24 -2.36
N PRO A 100 52.64 14.39 -2.77
CA PRO A 100 51.64 14.33 -3.84
C PRO A 100 51.74 15.35 -5.01
N SER A 101 51.10 14.98 -6.13
CA SER A 101 50.35 15.87 -7.07
C SER A 101 51.11 17.09 -7.67
N PRO A 102 50.48 18.10 -8.34
CA PRO A 102 49.22 18.17 -9.12
C PRO A 102 49.39 18.82 -10.54
N PHE A 103 48.28 18.93 -11.31
CA PHE A 103 48.05 19.89 -12.44
C PHE A 103 48.92 19.79 -13.72
N PRO A 104 48.67 20.57 -14.81
CA PRO A 104 47.44 21.23 -15.31
C PRO A 104 47.11 20.88 -16.81
N SER A 105 46.20 21.65 -17.43
CA SER A 105 45.75 21.58 -18.83
C SER A 105 46.47 22.54 -19.80
N LEU A 106 46.49 22.24 -21.12
CA LEU A 106 45.90 23.08 -22.21
C LEU A 106 46.19 22.60 -23.67
N SER A 107 45.28 23.01 -24.58
CA SER A 107 45.44 23.27 -26.03
C SER A 107 46.21 22.31 -26.98
N GLY A 108 45.47 21.69 -27.93
CA GLY A 108 45.32 22.30 -29.26
C GLY A 108 45.95 21.65 -30.52
N LYS A 109 45.11 21.55 -31.57
CA LYS A 109 45.39 21.62 -33.04
C LYS A 109 45.85 20.38 -33.87
N ASP A 110 44.99 20.08 -34.85
CA ASP A 110 45.23 20.02 -36.32
C ASP A 110 45.68 18.73 -37.08
N LEU A 111 44.77 18.33 -38.00
CA LEU A 111 44.96 17.82 -39.39
C LEU A 111 45.23 16.32 -39.72
N GLY A 112 44.68 15.89 -40.88
CA GLY A 112 44.85 14.58 -41.54
C GLY A 112 43.85 13.50 -41.07
N GLU A 113 42.70 13.19 -41.71
CA GLU A 113 42.23 13.20 -43.11
C GLU A 113 42.65 11.97 -43.96
N LYS A 114 41.67 11.43 -44.72
CA LYS A 114 41.70 10.28 -45.68
C LYS A 114 41.78 8.88 -45.02
N SER A 115 40.81 7.95 -45.08
CA SER A 115 39.79 7.49 -46.06
C SER A 115 40.20 6.23 -46.82
N HIS A 116 39.43 5.13 -46.70
CA HIS A 116 38.95 4.29 -47.82
C HIS A 116 38.03 3.13 -47.34
N GLN A 117 36.89 2.98 -48.01
CA GLN A 117 36.10 1.73 -48.15
C GLN A 117 36.56 1.01 -49.46
N PRO A 118 36.20 -0.27 -49.78
CA PRO A 118 34.95 -0.97 -49.41
C PRO A 118 34.97 -2.51 -49.16
N ILE A 119 33.75 -3.00 -48.92
CA ILE A 119 33.18 -4.38 -48.85
C ILE A 119 33.32 -5.10 -50.24
N PRO A 120 33.57 -6.44 -50.36
CA PRO A 120 32.45 -7.42 -50.40
C PRO A 120 32.67 -8.90 -49.95
N ALA A 121 31.57 -9.43 -49.38
CA ALA A 121 30.94 -10.77 -49.53
C ALA A 121 31.75 -12.06 -49.80
N GLY A 122 31.38 -13.12 -49.07
CA GLY A 122 31.66 -14.53 -49.39
C GLY A 122 30.94 -15.46 -48.38
N MET A 123 30.38 -16.58 -48.84
CA MET A 123 29.66 -17.56 -48.01
C MET A 123 30.37 -18.93 -47.98
N GLU A 124 30.02 -19.71 -46.95
CA GLU A 124 30.01 -21.19 -46.90
C GLU A 124 31.32 -22.01 -46.75
N ASN A 125 31.24 -22.89 -45.74
CA ASN A 125 31.51 -24.33 -45.76
C ASN A 125 32.94 -24.94 -45.68
N ASP A 126 33.09 -25.69 -44.57
CA ASP A 126 33.58 -27.07 -44.46
C ASP A 126 35.09 -27.42 -44.33
N ARG A 127 35.37 -28.08 -43.19
CA ARG A 127 36.42 -29.12 -42.95
C ARG A 127 37.88 -28.59 -42.90
N VAL A 128 38.87 -29.31 -42.36
CA VAL A 128 39.03 -30.75 -42.07
C VAL A 128 39.55 -31.02 -40.64
N LEU A 129 39.15 -32.18 -40.09
CA LEU A 129 39.56 -32.73 -38.79
C LEU A 129 40.87 -33.55 -38.89
N ASN A 130 41.66 -33.57 -37.81
CA ASN A 130 42.42 -34.73 -37.27
C ASN A 130 43.09 -34.27 -35.94
N ASP A 131 43.24 -35.06 -34.89
CA ASP A 131 43.52 -36.51 -34.80
C ASP A 131 42.48 -37.28 -33.93
N LEU A 132 41.97 -38.46 -34.34
CA LEU A 132 42.48 -39.84 -34.13
C LEU A 132 42.35 -40.36 -32.66
N TRP A 133 41.84 -41.57 -32.34
CA TRP A 133 41.71 -42.84 -33.09
C TRP A 133 40.34 -43.57 -32.95
N LYS A 134 39.83 -44.09 -34.09
CA LYS A 134 39.18 -45.42 -34.36
C LYS A 134 37.96 -45.91 -33.52
N LYS A 135 36.76 -46.22 -34.08
CA LYS A 135 36.31 -47.20 -35.14
C LYS A 135 36.07 -48.64 -34.62
N ASN A 136 35.07 -49.45 -35.07
CA ASN A 136 33.71 -49.20 -35.62
C ASN A 136 32.93 -50.54 -35.81
N ASN A 137 31.58 -50.47 -35.88
CA ASN A 137 30.60 -51.41 -36.49
C ASN A 137 30.38 -52.86 -35.95
N GLN A 138 29.14 -53.13 -35.50
CA GLN A 138 28.13 -54.18 -35.92
C GLN A 138 28.57 -55.64 -36.29
N PRO A 139 27.73 -56.70 -36.09
CA PRO A 139 26.25 -56.73 -36.21
C PRO A 139 25.47 -57.52 -35.11
N VAL A 140 24.50 -58.38 -35.47
CA VAL A 140 23.29 -58.73 -34.68
C VAL A 140 23.10 -60.24 -34.40
N VAL A 141 22.94 -60.58 -33.11
CA VAL A 141 22.06 -61.58 -32.44
C VAL A 141 21.69 -62.92 -33.13
N LEU A 142 21.87 -64.06 -32.44
CA LEU A 142 20.82 -65.07 -32.10
C LEU A 142 21.34 -66.32 -31.35
N ASN A 143 20.62 -66.78 -30.32
CA ASN A 143 20.07 -68.16 -30.24
C ASN A 143 19.13 -68.40 -29.04
N ASN A 144 18.22 -69.36 -29.20
CA ASN A 144 17.18 -69.80 -28.25
C ASN A 144 16.77 -71.27 -28.57
N PRO A 145 16.18 -72.05 -27.65
CA PRO A 145 15.45 -73.28 -28.01
C PRO A 145 14.11 -73.40 -27.25
N TYR A 146 12.93 -73.25 -27.86
CA TYR A 146 12.29 -74.26 -28.73
C TYR A 146 11.03 -73.71 -29.45
N SER A 147 10.66 -74.34 -30.58
CA SER A 147 9.35 -74.35 -31.30
C SER A 147 8.48 -73.08 -31.39
N GLU A 148 8.33 -72.49 -32.58
CA GLU A 148 7.17 -72.65 -33.53
C GLU A 148 5.95 -71.75 -33.19
N LYS A 149 5.21 -71.12 -34.13
CA LYS A 149 5.22 -71.12 -35.62
C LYS A 149 4.62 -69.81 -36.20
N ASP A 150 5.04 -69.48 -37.43
CA ASP A 150 4.33 -68.81 -38.56
C ASP A 150 3.37 -67.59 -38.38
N GLN A 151 3.80 -66.44 -38.96
CA GLN A 151 3.24 -65.77 -40.18
C GLN A 151 1.70 -65.68 -40.48
N PRO A 152 1.21 -64.67 -41.26
CA PRO A 152 1.55 -63.23 -41.30
C PRO A 152 0.31 -62.26 -41.21
N PRO A 153 -0.08 -61.38 -42.19
CA PRO A 153 -0.06 -59.91 -41.99
C PRO A 153 -1.37 -59.13 -42.34
N ALA A 154 -1.41 -57.79 -42.12
CA ALA A 154 -1.90 -56.81 -43.11
C ALA A 154 -1.79 -55.30 -42.72
N SER A 155 -1.49 -54.49 -43.73
CA SER A 155 -1.50 -53.02 -43.92
C SER A 155 -2.53 -52.09 -43.21
N GLY A 156 -2.19 -50.79 -43.08
CA GLY A 156 -3.11 -49.73 -43.59
C GLY A 156 -3.11 -48.29 -43.00
N ARG A 157 -2.72 -47.30 -43.83
CA ARG A 157 -3.25 -45.89 -43.93
C ARG A 157 -3.25 -44.90 -42.73
N LYS A 158 -2.29 -43.94 -42.80
CA LYS A 158 -2.45 -42.46 -42.81
C LYS A 158 -3.53 -41.73 -41.94
N SER A 159 -3.04 -40.95 -40.94
CA SER A 159 -3.26 -39.49 -40.68
C SER A 159 -4.68 -38.85 -40.79
N PRO A 160 -5.11 -37.99 -39.84
CA PRO A 160 -4.54 -36.62 -39.71
C PRO A 160 -4.32 -36.11 -38.26
N THR A 161 -3.94 -34.83 -38.11
CA THR A 161 -3.35 -34.19 -36.91
C THR A 161 -4.31 -33.38 -36.03
N LYS A 162 -4.09 -33.37 -34.70
CA LYS A 162 -4.24 -32.19 -33.80
C LYS A 162 -3.67 -32.40 -32.38
N ASN A 163 -3.01 -31.36 -31.87
CA ASN A 163 -2.78 -30.92 -30.47
C ASN A 163 -2.31 -31.89 -29.34
N GLY A 164 -1.18 -31.53 -28.71
CA GLY A 164 -1.06 -31.48 -27.23
C GLY A 164 -0.12 -32.47 -26.52
N SER A 165 0.84 -31.96 -25.72
CA SER A 165 1.53 -32.67 -24.62
C SER A 165 2.35 -31.67 -23.75
N PRO A 166 2.22 -31.66 -22.41
CA PRO A 166 3.13 -30.91 -21.52
C PRO A 166 4.41 -31.69 -21.19
N THR A 167 5.46 -30.97 -20.78
CA THR A 167 6.76 -31.53 -20.37
C THR A 167 6.66 -32.32 -19.04
N LYS A 168 7.29 -33.50 -19.00
CA LYS A 168 7.30 -34.37 -17.81
C LYS A 168 8.44 -34.00 -16.86
N CYS A 169 8.17 -33.96 -15.56
CA CYS A 169 9.20 -33.86 -14.52
C CYS A 169 10.11 -35.11 -14.49
N PRO A 170 11.37 -34.98 -14.06
CA PRO A 170 12.30 -36.12 -13.94
C PRO A 170 11.86 -37.11 -12.85
N ARG A 171 12.27 -38.38 -12.98
CA ARG A 171 11.94 -39.47 -12.03
C ARG A 171 12.74 -39.45 -10.71
N PHE A 172 13.72 -38.55 -10.60
CA PHE A 172 14.49 -38.29 -9.40
C PHE A 172 15.15 -36.92 -9.55
N LEU A 173 15.47 -36.29 -8.42
CA LEU A 173 16.31 -35.10 -8.37
C LEU A 173 17.65 -35.47 -7.73
N LYS A 174 18.72 -34.77 -8.09
CA LYS A 174 20.03 -34.96 -7.45
C LYS A 174 20.25 -33.82 -6.45
N VAL A 175 20.86 -34.14 -5.31
CA VAL A 175 21.40 -33.17 -4.36
C VAL A 175 22.87 -33.49 -4.11
N ARG A 176 23.74 -32.49 -4.21
CA ARG A 176 25.19 -32.59 -3.98
C ARG A 176 25.54 -32.07 -2.59
N ASN A 177 26.49 -32.75 -1.95
CA ASN A 177 27.28 -32.18 -0.88
C ASN A 177 28.53 -31.53 -1.48
N TRP A 178 28.67 -30.22 -1.36
CA TRP A 178 29.75 -29.45 -2.00
C TRP A 178 31.11 -29.52 -1.27
N GLU A 179 31.15 -30.15 -0.08
CA GLU A 179 32.38 -30.37 0.69
C GLU A 179 32.99 -31.77 0.42
N THR A 180 32.14 -32.77 0.17
CA THR A 180 32.55 -34.19 -0.01
C THR A 180 32.30 -34.74 -1.42
N ASP A 181 31.74 -33.94 -2.32
CA ASP A 181 31.25 -34.32 -3.66
C ASP A 181 30.20 -35.46 -3.71
N LEU A 182 29.75 -35.95 -2.55
CA LEU A 182 28.71 -36.96 -2.45
C LEU A 182 27.41 -36.46 -3.09
N THR A 183 26.94 -37.16 -4.12
CA THR A 183 25.70 -36.84 -4.82
C THR A 183 24.63 -37.88 -4.48
N LEU A 184 23.61 -37.47 -3.74
CA LEU A 184 22.45 -38.30 -3.40
C LEU A 184 21.34 -38.10 -4.45
N SER A 185 20.53 -39.13 -4.68
CA SER A 185 19.40 -39.08 -5.62
C SER A 185 18.10 -39.18 -4.84
N ASP A 186 17.35 -38.08 -4.80
CA ASP A 186 16.05 -37.99 -4.17
C ASP A 186 14.95 -38.51 -5.10
N THR A 187 14.21 -39.48 -4.60
CA THR A 187 13.02 -40.09 -5.19
C THR A 187 11.77 -39.87 -4.34
N LEU A 188 11.95 -39.41 -3.10
CA LEU A 188 10.88 -39.27 -2.12
C LEU A 188 10.04 -38.01 -2.34
N HIS A 189 10.61 -36.95 -2.93
CA HIS A 189 9.85 -35.76 -3.34
C HIS A 189 8.73 -36.06 -4.35
N LEU A 190 8.78 -37.18 -5.08
CA LEU A 190 7.68 -37.65 -5.93
C LEU A 190 6.42 -38.04 -5.12
N LYS A 191 6.55 -38.20 -3.80
CA LYS A 191 5.43 -38.38 -2.86
C LYS A 191 5.01 -37.07 -2.18
N SER A 192 5.43 -35.93 -2.70
CA SER A 192 5.02 -34.62 -2.19
C SER A 192 3.51 -34.42 -2.35
N THR A 193 2.83 -34.01 -1.28
CA THR A 193 1.39 -33.69 -1.32
C THR A 193 1.10 -32.32 -1.92
N VAL A 194 2.13 -31.51 -2.16
CA VAL A 194 2.06 -30.27 -2.93
C VAL A 194 2.80 -30.48 -4.25
N ALA A 195 2.15 -30.17 -5.37
CA ALA A 195 2.80 -30.19 -6.68
C ALA A 195 3.97 -29.19 -6.69
N MET A 196 5.12 -29.59 -7.23
CA MET A 196 6.31 -28.73 -7.36
C MET A 196 6.58 -28.37 -8.83
N PRO A 197 5.74 -27.52 -9.47
CA PRO A 197 6.04 -27.01 -10.80
C PRO A 197 7.20 -26.03 -10.70
N CYS A 198 8.38 -26.39 -11.20
CA CYS A 198 9.54 -25.50 -11.20
C CYS A 198 9.19 -24.16 -11.84
N SER A 199 9.26 -23.08 -11.05
CA SER A 199 8.92 -21.71 -11.45
C SER A 199 10.02 -20.76 -10.99
N GLU A 200 10.08 -19.57 -11.59
CA GLU A 200 11.07 -18.53 -11.26
C GLU A 200 11.04 -18.13 -9.77
N GLN A 201 9.90 -18.33 -9.10
CA GLN A 201 9.72 -18.05 -7.67
C GLN A 201 10.29 -19.16 -6.75
N ILE A 202 10.47 -20.39 -7.23
CA ILE A 202 10.97 -21.50 -6.39
C ILE A 202 12.46 -21.36 -6.06
N CYS A 203 13.22 -20.60 -6.87
CA CYS A 203 14.60 -20.23 -6.54
C CYS A 203 14.70 -19.20 -5.39
N LEU A 204 13.60 -18.62 -4.92
CA LEU A 204 13.56 -17.66 -3.80
C LEU A 204 13.62 -18.37 -2.42
N GLY A 205 14.50 -19.36 -2.28
CA GLY A 205 14.66 -20.19 -1.08
C GLY A 205 15.09 -19.45 0.19
N SER A 206 15.30 -18.13 0.13
CA SER A 206 15.74 -17.27 1.23
C SER A 206 14.60 -16.66 2.05
N ILE A 207 13.33 -16.86 1.67
CA ILE A 207 12.20 -16.24 2.38
C ILE A 207 11.93 -17.01 3.70
N MET A 208 12.37 -16.46 4.82
CA MET A 208 12.20 -17.04 6.17
C MET A 208 10.73 -17.38 6.52
N LEU A 209 9.78 -16.61 5.98
CA LEU A 209 8.34 -16.84 6.04
C LEU A 209 7.82 -17.29 4.66
N PRO A 210 7.77 -18.59 4.35
CA PRO A 210 7.25 -19.05 3.06
C PRO A 210 5.77 -18.68 2.96
N SER A 211 5.28 -18.39 1.74
CA SER A 211 3.84 -18.32 1.48
C SER A 211 3.22 -19.67 1.85
N PRO A 212 2.49 -19.77 2.97
CA PRO A 212 2.11 -21.08 3.46
C PRO A 212 0.84 -21.50 2.72
N HIS A 213 0.82 -22.75 2.26
CA HIS A 213 -0.46 -23.42 2.01
C HIS A 213 -1.10 -23.67 3.38
N ILE A 214 -1.77 -22.63 3.90
CA ILE A 214 -2.59 -22.66 5.10
C ILE A 214 -3.95 -23.22 4.66
N ARG A 215 -4.28 -24.45 5.09
CA ARG A 215 -5.67 -24.93 5.03
C ARG A 215 -6.52 -24.05 5.94
N ARG A 216 -7.60 -23.52 5.42
CA ARG A 216 -8.61 -22.80 6.21
C ARG A 216 -9.50 -23.83 6.93
N PRO A 217 -10.15 -23.47 8.05
CA PRO A 217 -11.13 -24.34 8.70
C PRO A 217 -12.29 -24.78 7.78
N GLU A 218 -12.56 -24.01 6.73
CA GLU A 218 -13.62 -24.27 5.75
C GLU A 218 -13.23 -25.28 4.65
N ASP A 219 -11.93 -25.62 4.50
CA ASP A 219 -11.40 -26.45 3.39
C ASP A 219 -11.62 -27.97 3.64
N LEU A 220 -12.88 -28.37 3.83
CA LEU A 220 -13.25 -29.77 4.12
C LEU A 220 -12.97 -30.69 2.92
N ARG A 221 -12.31 -31.83 3.19
CA ARG A 221 -12.08 -32.92 2.21
C ARG A 221 -13.40 -33.59 1.84
N THR A 222 -13.55 -34.01 0.58
CA THR A 222 -14.66 -34.92 0.20
C THR A 222 -14.43 -36.33 0.77
N LYS A 223 -15.48 -37.18 0.81
CA LYS A 223 -15.36 -38.56 1.32
C LYS A 223 -14.33 -39.38 0.55
N GLU A 224 -14.26 -39.20 -0.76
CA GLU A 224 -13.35 -39.89 -1.67
C GLU A 224 -11.90 -39.44 -1.44
N GLN A 225 -11.69 -38.13 -1.25
CA GLN A 225 -10.38 -37.56 -0.90
C GLN A 225 -9.90 -38.02 0.48
N LEU A 226 -10.81 -38.03 1.47
CA LEU A 226 -10.50 -38.50 2.82
C LEU A 226 -10.18 -39.99 2.81
N PHE A 227 -10.99 -40.82 2.14
CA PHE A 227 -10.74 -42.26 2.05
C PHE A 227 -9.43 -42.57 1.30
N HIS A 228 -9.06 -41.83 0.25
CA HIS A 228 -7.77 -41.99 -0.42
C HIS A 228 -6.60 -41.78 0.55
N LEU A 229 -6.58 -40.65 1.28
CA LEU A 229 -5.51 -40.32 2.23
C LEU A 229 -5.50 -41.28 3.43
N ALA A 230 -6.68 -41.67 3.93
CA ALA A 230 -6.82 -42.64 5.00
C ALA A 230 -6.26 -44.01 4.57
N LYS A 231 -6.63 -44.47 3.38
CA LYS A 231 -6.10 -45.70 2.78
C LYS A 231 -4.59 -45.65 2.61
N GLU A 232 -4.04 -44.58 2.02
CA GLU A 232 -2.58 -44.44 1.86
C GLU A 232 -1.82 -44.44 3.19
N PHE A 233 -2.42 -43.89 4.25
CA PHE A 233 -1.83 -43.92 5.58
C PHE A 233 -1.95 -45.30 6.26
N ILE A 234 -3.10 -45.97 6.16
CA ILE A 234 -3.30 -47.33 6.70
C ILE A 234 -2.43 -48.35 5.94
N ASP A 235 -2.32 -48.23 4.62
CA ASP A 235 -1.39 -49.01 3.78
C ASP A 235 0.06 -48.85 4.28
N GLN A 236 0.51 -47.62 4.57
CA GLN A 236 1.84 -47.32 5.14
C GLN A 236 2.02 -47.90 6.54
N TYR A 237 1.05 -47.72 7.44
CA TYR A 237 1.11 -48.25 8.80
C TYR A 237 1.22 -49.78 8.80
N TYR A 238 0.33 -50.48 8.08
CA TYR A 238 0.36 -51.94 7.99
C TYR A 238 1.60 -52.47 7.24
N THR A 239 2.16 -51.71 6.31
CA THR A 239 3.48 -52.01 5.71
C THR A 239 4.58 -51.96 6.76
N SER A 240 4.60 -50.93 7.62
CA SER A 240 5.64 -50.77 8.66
C SER A 240 5.69 -51.91 9.68
N ILE A 241 4.52 -52.46 10.06
CA ILE A 241 4.40 -53.62 10.95
C ILE A 241 4.41 -54.97 10.20
N LYS A 242 4.71 -54.98 8.89
CA LYS A 242 4.75 -56.18 8.02
C LYS A 242 3.44 -56.98 7.97
N ARG A 243 2.28 -56.31 8.05
CA ARG A 243 0.93 -56.91 7.97
C ARG A 243 0.08 -56.39 6.79
N PHE A 244 0.69 -55.66 5.86
CA PHE A 244 0.04 -55.22 4.62
C PHE A 244 -0.62 -56.39 3.88
N GLY A 245 -1.80 -56.15 3.30
CA GLY A 245 -2.58 -57.16 2.56
C GLY A 245 -3.26 -58.26 3.41
N SER A 246 -2.97 -58.36 4.71
CA SER A 246 -3.58 -59.36 5.61
C SER A 246 -5.09 -59.15 5.83
N VAL A 247 -5.78 -60.16 6.37
CA VAL A 247 -7.22 -60.06 6.71
C VAL A 247 -7.49 -58.85 7.62
N ALA A 248 -6.66 -58.67 8.65
CA ALA A 248 -6.76 -57.54 9.58
C ALA A 248 -6.41 -56.17 8.96
N HIS A 249 -5.80 -56.14 7.78
CA HIS A 249 -5.59 -54.92 6.99
C HIS A 249 -6.83 -54.58 6.16
N LYS A 250 -7.36 -55.57 5.42
CA LYS A 250 -8.56 -55.40 4.58
C LYS A 250 -9.78 -55.00 5.42
N ALA A 251 -10.02 -55.71 6.51
CA ALA A 251 -11.08 -55.39 7.46
C ALA A 251 -10.94 -53.98 8.09
N ARG A 252 -9.71 -53.46 8.26
CA ARG A 252 -9.47 -52.09 8.73
C ARG A 252 -9.78 -51.05 7.67
N LEU A 253 -9.46 -51.31 6.39
CA LEU A 253 -9.85 -50.44 5.28
C LEU A 253 -11.38 -50.44 5.07
N GLU A 254 -12.04 -51.59 5.22
CA GLU A 254 -13.50 -51.72 5.15
C GLU A 254 -14.21 -50.99 6.32
N GLU A 255 -13.68 -51.11 7.54
CA GLU A 255 -14.11 -50.35 8.73
C GLU A 255 -13.97 -48.84 8.50
N VAL A 256 -12.80 -48.37 8.05
CA VAL A 256 -12.54 -46.94 7.76
C VAL A 256 -13.42 -46.41 6.63
N ASN A 257 -13.64 -47.16 5.56
CA ASN A 257 -14.56 -46.75 4.49
C ASN A 257 -15.99 -46.60 5.03
N LYS A 258 -16.45 -47.56 5.82
CA LYS A 258 -17.79 -47.54 6.42
C LYS A 258 -17.97 -46.39 7.41
N ASP A 259 -16.95 -46.07 8.21
CA ASP A 259 -16.96 -44.91 9.11
C ASP A 259 -17.09 -43.59 8.32
N ILE A 260 -16.33 -43.43 7.22
CA ILE A 260 -16.38 -42.25 6.35
C ILE A 260 -17.73 -42.16 5.63
N ASP A 261 -18.28 -43.27 5.15
CA ASP A 261 -19.61 -43.30 4.52
C ASP A 261 -20.71 -42.91 5.52
N ALA A 262 -20.66 -43.43 6.75
CA ALA A 262 -21.68 -43.18 7.77
C ALA A 262 -21.57 -41.80 8.46
N THR A 263 -20.34 -41.32 8.72
CA THR A 263 -20.09 -40.15 9.58
C THR A 263 -19.36 -38.99 8.89
N SER A 264 -18.88 -39.18 7.66
CA SER A 264 -17.98 -38.26 6.93
C SER A 264 -16.61 -38.05 7.59
N THR A 265 -16.24 -38.89 8.56
CA THR A 265 -14.92 -38.91 9.21
C THR A 265 -14.57 -40.34 9.63
N TYR A 266 -13.42 -40.58 10.26
CA TYR A 266 -13.10 -41.86 10.91
C TYR A 266 -12.19 -41.64 12.11
N GLN A 267 -12.02 -42.66 12.97
CA GLN A 267 -11.13 -42.58 14.13
C GLN A 267 -9.88 -43.44 13.96
N LEU A 268 -8.72 -42.88 14.32
CA LEU A 268 -7.47 -43.64 14.44
C LEU A 268 -7.48 -44.54 15.68
N LYS A 269 -6.90 -45.73 15.54
CA LYS A 269 -6.55 -46.60 16.67
C LYS A 269 -5.24 -46.11 17.29
N ASP A 270 -5.02 -46.32 18.58
CA ASP A 270 -3.93 -45.69 19.34
C ASP A 270 -2.55 -45.96 18.70
N THR A 271 -2.35 -47.18 18.19
CA THR A 271 -1.13 -47.58 17.48
C THR A 271 -0.94 -46.88 16.13
N GLU A 272 -2.03 -46.55 15.44
CA GLU A 272 -2.04 -45.74 14.22
C GLU A 272 -1.72 -44.27 14.55
N LEU A 273 -2.32 -43.71 15.60
CA LEU A 273 -2.05 -42.35 16.08
C LEU A 273 -0.57 -42.18 16.48
N ILE A 274 -0.04 -43.13 17.26
CA ILE A 274 1.37 -43.15 17.68
C ILE A 274 2.30 -43.25 16.47
N TYR A 275 1.97 -44.08 15.48
CA TYR A 275 2.75 -44.21 14.25
C TYR A 275 2.72 -42.92 13.40
N GLY A 276 1.54 -42.29 13.29
CA GLY A 276 1.31 -41.07 12.51
C GLY A 276 2.05 -39.87 13.08
N ALA A 277 1.91 -39.59 14.38
CA ALA A 277 2.60 -38.48 15.05
C ALA A 277 4.13 -38.61 14.97
N LYS A 278 4.65 -39.85 15.10
CA LYS A 278 6.08 -40.15 14.91
C LYS A 278 6.55 -39.89 13.48
N HIS A 279 5.73 -40.21 12.48
CA HIS A 279 6.07 -39.93 11.07
C HIS A 279 5.91 -38.45 10.70
N ALA A 280 4.98 -37.71 11.31
CA ALA A 280 4.88 -36.26 11.15
C ALA A 280 6.16 -35.55 11.62
N TRP A 281 6.73 -35.93 12.77
CA TRP A 281 8.01 -35.38 13.23
C TRP A 281 9.18 -35.81 12.33
N ARG A 282 9.22 -37.08 11.89
CA ARG A 282 10.20 -37.59 10.91
C ARG A 282 10.17 -36.81 9.59
N ASN A 283 8.99 -36.38 9.14
CA ASN A 283 8.78 -35.60 7.92
C ASN A 283 9.00 -34.08 8.10
N ALA A 284 9.25 -33.58 9.31
CA ALA A 284 9.28 -32.15 9.60
C ALA A 284 10.54 -31.44 9.08
N ALA A 285 10.49 -30.95 7.83
CA ALA A 285 11.61 -30.35 7.09
C ALA A 285 12.42 -29.27 7.84
N ARG A 286 11.80 -28.57 8.80
CA ARG A 286 12.37 -27.47 9.59
C ARG A 286 12.99 -27.87 10.93
N CYS A 287 12.86 -29.12 11.37
CA CYS A 287 13.31 -29.54 12.70
C CYS A 287 14.68 -30.25 12.66
N VAL A 288 15.77 -29.53 12.91
CA VAL A 288 17.15 -30.09 12.90
C VAL A 288 17.31 -31.29 13.86
N GLY A 289 16.69 -31.25 15.04
CA GLY A 289 16.78 -32.30 16.06
C GLY A 289 15.98 -33.59 15.80
N ARG A 290 15.34 -33.75 14.64
CA ARG A 290 14.34 -34.83 14.40
C ARG A 290 14.88 -36.26 14.32
N ILE A 291 16.18 -36.51 14.53
CA ILE A 291 16.73 -37.88 14.53
C ILE A 291 16.07 -38.79 15.58
N GLN A 292 15.60 -38.24 16.71
CA GLN A 292 14.99 -38.99 17.81
C GLN A 292 13.49 -39.26 17.60
N TRP A 293 12.95 -39.06 16.39
CA TRP A 293 11.51 -39.19 16.06
C TRP A 293 10.86 -40.48 16.58
N SER A 294 11.58 -41.60 16.56
CA SER A 294 11.11 -42.91 17.03
C SER A 294 10.85 -42.96 18.54
N LYS A 295 11.50 -42.11 19.33
CA LYS A 295 11.40 -42.04 20.80
C LYS A 295 10.31 -41.10 21.33
N LEU A 296 9.61 -40.36 20.46
CA LEU A 296 8.54 -39.44 20.86
C LEU A 296 7.52 -40.14 21.77
N GLN A 297 7.30 -39.62 22.98
CA GLN A 297 6.16 -40.02 23.79
C GLN A 297 4.90 -39.38 23.21
N VAL A 298 3.84 -40.18 23.03
CA VAL A 298 2.53 -39.67 22.63
C VAL A 298 1.59 -39.80 23.82
N PHE A 299 0.88 -38.73 24.15
CA PHE A 299 -0.27 -38.74 25.04
C PHE A 299 -1.51 -38.57 24.16
N ASP A 300 -2.33 -39.60 24.11
CA ASP A 300 -3.67 -39.48 23.53
C ASP A 300 -4.56 -38.72 24.51
N ALA A 301 -5.18 -37.64 24.04
CA ALA A 301 -6.13 -36.82 24.79
C ALA A 301 -7.38 -36.55 23.94
N ARG A 302 -7.70 -37.45 22.99
CA ARG A 302 -8.91 -37.40 22.15
C ARG A 302 -10.22 -37.70 22.90
N ASP A 303 -10.12 -38.10 24.16
CA ASP A 303 -11.21 -38.18 25.14
C ASP A 303 -11.60 -36.81 25.74
N CYS A 304 -10.74 -35.79 25.59
CA CYS A 304 -10.89 -34.51 26.25
C CYS A 304 -12.07 -33.70 25.70
N THR A 305 -12.96 -33.25 26.59
CA THR A 305 -14.21 -32.53 26.22
C THR A 305 -14.25 -31.06 26.62
N SER A 306 -13.30 -30.57 27.42
CA SER A 306 -13.33 -29.22 28.03
C SER A 306 -11.94 -28.57 28.10
N ALA A 307 -11.88 -27.23 28.16
CA ALA A 307 -10.60 -26.52 28.23
C ALA A 307 -9.86 -26.76 29.55
N HIS A 308 -10.58 -26.95 30.66
CA HIS A 308 -9.99 -27.41 31.92
C HIS A 308 -9.39 -28.83 31.81
N GLY A 309 -10.03 -29.72 31.03
CA GLY A 309 -9.43 -31.01 30.66
C GLY A 309 -8.13 -30.85 29.88
N MET A 310 -8.10 -29.94 28.90
CA MET A 310 -6.89 -29.62 28.14
C MET A 310 -5.77 -29.10 29.04
N PHE A 311 -6.09 -28.22 29.99
CA PHE A 311 -5.12 -27.68 30.95
C PHE A 311 -4.47 -28.79 31.79
N ASN A 312 -5.27 -29.74 32.30
CA ASN A 312 -4.74 -30.87 33.08
C ASN A 312 -3.83 -31.79 32.25
N TYR A 313 -4.21 -32.07 30.99
CA TYR A 313 -3.37 -32.80 30.04
C TYR A 313 -2.07 -32.05 29.69
N ILE A 314 -2.11 -30.72 29.59
CA ILE A 314 -0.94 -29.87 29.34
C ILE A 314 -0.01 -29.78 30.56
N CYS A 315 -0.54 -29.65 31.77
CA CYS A 315 0.26 -29.71 33.00
C CYS A 315 0.99 -31.06 33.14
N ASN A 316 0.32 -32.17 32.79
CA ASN A 316 0.97 -33.49 32.73
C ASN A 316 2.05 -33.56 31.65
N HIS A 317 1.83 -32.96 30.47
CA HIS A 317 2.84 -32.84 29.42
C HIS A 317 4.08 -32.07 29.91
N ILE A 318 3.91 -30.88 30.47
CA ILE A 318 5.02 -30.04 30.98
C ILE A 318 5.79 -30.81 32.07
N LYS A 319 5.09 -31.43 33.02
CA LYS A 319 5.71 -32.22 34.10
C LYS A 319 6.51 -33.42 33.58
N TYR A 320 5.98 -34.15 32.60
CA TYR A 320 6.70 -35.28 31.98
C TYR A 320 7.89 -34.83 31.13
N ALA A 321 7.72 -33.78 30.33
CA ALA A 321 8.71 -33.33 29.36
C ALA A 321 9.86 -32.57 30.03
N THR A 322 9.60 -31.75 31.06
CA THR A 322 10.62 -31.01 31.81
C THR A 322 11.54 -31.93 32.62
N ASN A 323 11.01 -33.01 33.22
CA ASN A 323 11.80 -34.11 33.84
C ASN A 323 13.03 -33.66 34.66
N LYS A 324 12.87 -32.64 35.52
CA LYS A 324 13.94 -32.05 36.35
C LYS A 324 15.18 -31.57 35.55
N GLY A 325 14.97 -31.04 34.35
CA GLY A 325 16.03 -30.54 33.45
C GLY A 325 16.42 -31.51 32.34
N ASN A 326 16.30 -32.83 32.55
CA ASN A 326 16.63 -33.83 31.54
C ASN A 326 15.47 -34.02 30.54
N LEU A 327 15.33 -33.06 29.62
CA LEU A 327 14.15 -32.88 28.77
C LEU A 327 13.81 -34.11 27.93
N ARG A 328 12.50 -34.41 27.79
CA ARG A 328 11.97 -35.55 27.01
C ARG A 328 11.05 -35.07 25.89
N SER A 329 11.23 -35.59 24.69
CA SER A 329 10.32 -35.30 23.57
C SER A 329 8.95 -35.95 23.79
N ALA A 330 7.91 -35.13 23.93
CA ALA A 330 6.52 -35.57 24.05
C ALA A 330 5.60 -34.82 23.09
N ILE A 331 4.46 -35.42 22.75
CA ILE A 331 3.33 -34.75 22.10
C ILE A 331 2.04 -35.15 22.81
N THR A 332 1.14 -34.20 23.02
CA THR A 332 -0.23 -34.47 23.49
C THR A 332 -1.20 -34.13 22.38
N ILE A 333 -2.09 -35.04 22.00
CA ILE A 333 -2.97 -34.89 20.84
C ILE A 333 -4.43 -34.84 21.31
N PHE A 334 -5.06 -33.67 21.15
CA PHE A 334 -6.47 -33.44 21.46
C PHE A 334 -7.39 -33.90 20.30
N PRO A 335 -8.72 -33.86 20.44
CA PRO A 335 -9.64 -34.34 19.39
C PRO A 335 -9.42 -33.70 18.02
N GLN A 336 -9.69 -34.49 16.97
CA GLN A 336 -9.60 -34.03 15.59
C GLN A 336 -10.74 -33.06 15.21
N ARG A 337 -10.46 -32.20 14.23
CA ARG A 337 -11.46 -31.43 13.49
C ARG A 337 -12.44 -32.38 12.80
N THR A 338 -13.73 -32.07 12.91
CA THR A 338 -14.82 -32.82 12.26
C THR A 338 -15.59 -31.98 11.23
N ASP A 339 -15.85 -30.70 11.53
CA ASP A 339 -16.73 -29.83 10.72
C ASP A 339 -16.21 -28.39 10.53
N GLY A 340 -14.97 -28.12 10.92
CA GLY A 340 -14.35 -26.79 10.90
C GLY A 340 -14.83 -25.82 11.99
N LYS A 341 -15.85 -26.19 12.79
CA LYS A 341 -16.44 -25.34 13.84
C LYS A 341 -16.10 -25.82 15.25
N HIS A 342 -15.87 -27.12 15.41
CA HIS A 342 -15.66 -27.77 16.71
C HIS A 342 -14.18 -28.02 17.06
N ASP A 343 -13.27 -27.21 16.53
CA ASP A 343 -11.82 -27.30 16.76
C ASP A 343 -11.42 -27.25 18.26
N PHE A 344 -10.36 -27.98 18.59
CA PHE A 344 -9.59 -27.80 19.83
C PHE A 344 -8.34 -26.99 19.50
N ARG A 345 -8.06 -25.91 20.23
CA ARG A 345 -6.93 -25.01 19.97
C ARG A 345 -6.19 -24.65 21.27
N VAL A 346 -4.86 -24.79 21.26
CA VAL A 346 -4.00 -24.03 22.17
C VAL A 346 -3.67 -22.72 21.46
N TRP A 347 -3.96 -21.58 22.08
CA TRP A 347 -3.74 -20.28 21.43
C TRP A 347 -2.29 -19.82 21.53
N ASN A 348 -1.55 -20.25 22.55
CA ASN A 348 -0.13 -19.96 22.71
C ASN A 348 0.70 -20.61 21.58
N ALA A 349 1.68 -19.89 21.04
CA ALA A 349 2.62 -20.43 20.04
C ALA A 349 3.56 -21.52 20.61
N GLN A 350 3.96 -21.36 21.87
CA GLN A 350 4.55 -22.41 22.70
C GLN A 350 3.87 -22.40 24.07
N LEU A 351 3.78 -23.55 24.76
CA LEU A 351 3.13 -23.68 26.06
C LEU A 351 3.72 -22.71 27.10
N ILE A 352 5.04 -22.52 27.08
CA ILE A 352 5.75 -21.55 27.92
C ILE A 352 6.33 -20.49 26.99
N ARG A 353 6.06 -19.22 27.30
CA ARG A 353 6.58 -18.02 26.62
C ARG A 353 6.66 -16.89 27.64
N TYR A 354 7.55 -15.93 27.41
CA TYR A 354 7.56 -14.67 28.16
C TYR A 354 6.65 -13.63 27.52
N ALA A 355 5.99 -12.83 28.35
CA ALA A 355 5.14 -11.73 27.89
C ALA A 355 5.96 -10.57 27.31
N GLY A 356 5.30 -9.74 26.50
CA GLY A 356 5.85 -8.51 25.93
C GLY A 356 4.92 -7.34 26.19
N TYR A 357 5.40 -6.34 26.93
CA TYR A 357 4.67 -5.13 27.27
C TYR A 357 5.22 -3.96 26.47
N LYS A 358 4.40 -3.37 25.59
CA LYS A 358 4.76 -2.11 24.93
C LYS A 358 4.54 -0.95 25.89
N GLU A 359 5.61 -0.26 26.25
CA GLU A 359 5.59 0.83 27.22
C GLU A 359 5.25 2.19 26.55
N PRO A 360 4.90 3.24 27.33
CA PRO A 360 4.39 4.50 26.79
C PRO A 360 5.35 5.28 25.89
N ASP A 361 6.66 5.06 26.04
CA ASP A 361 7.71 5.64 25.18
C ASP A 361 7.89 4.90 23.84
N GLY A 362 7.19 3.77 23.66
CA GLY A 362 7.27 2.91 22.49
C GLY A 362 8.29 1.77 22.59
N THR A 363 9.07 1.70 23.68
CA THR A 363 9.94 0.55 23.98
C THR A 363 9.11 -0.69 24.33
N ILE A 364 9.78 -1.85 24.43
CA ILE A 364 9.14 -3.10 24.83
C ILE A 364 9.89 -3.69 26.02
N LEU A 365 9.16 -3.89 27.12
CA LEU A 365 9.61 -4.65 28.28
C LEU A 365 9.19 -6.12 28.11
N GLY A 366 10.16 -7.03 28.10
CA GLY A 366 9.92 -8.45 27.86
C GLY A 366 10.16 -8.86 26.41
N ASP A 367 9.40 -9.86 25.92
CA ASP A 367 9.60 -10.47 24.60
C ASP A 367 8.73 -9.81 23.51
N PRO A 368 9.31 -9.06 22.54
CA PRO A 368 8.56 -8.41 21.47
C PRO A 368 7.67 -9.33 20.64
N ALA A 369 8.09 -10.59 20.43
CA ALA A 369 7.33 -11.53 19.59
C ALA A 369 5.98 -11.90 20.20
N ASN A 370 5.80 -11.74 21.51
CA ASN A 370 4.55 -12.09 22.19
C ASN A 370 3.72 -10.85 22.56
N VAL A 371 4.02 -9.63 22.08
CA VAL A 371 3.28 -8.41 22.45
C VAL A 371 1.79 -8.48 22.07
N GLU A 372 1.46 -8.98 20.88
CA GLU A 372 0.06 -9.16 20.46
C GLU A 372 -0.66 -10.17 21.36
N PHE A 373 -0.09 -11.36 21.53
CA PHE A 373 -0.68 -12.40 22.36
C PHE A 373 -0.75 -12.02 23.85
N THR A 374 0.22 -11.24 24.36
CA THR A 374 0.18 -10.63 25.69
C THR A 374 -1.02 -9.69 25.84
N ASN A 375 -1.26 -8.83 24.84
CA ASN A 375 -2.47 -8.00 24.82
C ASN A 375 -3.75 -8.86 24.76
N ILE A 376 -3.75 -10.03 24.11
CA ILE A 376 -4.89 -10.95 24.09
C ILE A 376 -5.10 -11.57 25.48
N CYS A 377 -4.06 -12.11 26.15
CA CYS A 377 -4.16 -12.63 27.51
C CYS A 377 -4.71 -11.58 28.50
N ILE A 378 -4.26 -10.32 28.40
CA ILE A 378 -4.75 -9.21 29.22
C ILE A 378 -6.23 -8.92 28.93
N GLN A 379 -6.66 -8.94 27.65
CA GLN A 379 -8.08 -8.78 27.27
C GLN A 379 -8.96 -9.94 27.78
N GLN A 380 -8.41 -11.15 27.87
CA GLN A 380 -9.06 -12.33 28.47
C GLN A 380 -8.97 -12.35 30.01
N GLY A 381 -8.50 -11.26 30.64
CA GLY A 381 -8.57 -11.05 32.09
C GLY A 381 -7.29 -11.35 32.87
N TRP A 382 -6.17 -11.65 32.21
CA TRP A 382 -4.88 -11.78 32.90
C TRP A 382 -4.38 -10.44 33.45
N ASN A 383 -3.97 -10.43 34.73
CA ASN A 383 -3.31 -9.29 35.34
C ASN A 383 -1.78 -9.54 35.40
N PRO A 384 -0.98 -8.89 34.55
CA PRO A 384 0.45 -9.16 34.43
C PRO A 384 1.27 -8.53 35.59
N PRO A 385 2.33 -9.20 36.08
CA PRO A 385 3.30 -8.59 37.01
C PRO A 385 4.08 -7.39 36.43
N ARG A 386 4.27 -7.34 35.10
CA ARG A 386 5.07 -6.36 34.32
C ARG A 386 6.59 -6.48 34.57
N GLY A 387 7.11 -7.70 34.60
CA GLY A 387 8.55 -8.00 34.57
C GLY A 387 9.09 -8.35 33.17
N ARG A 388 10.42 -8.27 32.99
CA ARG A 388 11.16 -8.60 31.73
C ARG A 388 11.01 -10.06 31.28
N PHE A 389 10.55 -10.94 32.17
CA PHE A 389 10.48 -12.38 31.96
C PHE A 389 9.25 -12.97 32.68
N ASP A 390 8.10 -12.33 32.51
CA ASP A 390 6.81 -12.81 33.04
C ASP A 390 6.28 -13.95 32.17
N VAL A 391 5.92 -15.07 32.79
CA VAL A 391 5.38 -16.23 32.06
C VAL A 391 3.93 -15.98 31.66
N LEU A 392 3.63 -16.17 30.37
CA LEU A 392 2.27 -16.05 29.85
C LEU A 392 1.34 -17.18 30.34
N PRO A 393 0.06 -16.90 30.61
CA PRO A 393 -0.93 -17.93 30.87
C PRO A 393 -1.26 -18.72 29.58
N LEU A 394 -1.77 -19.92 29.74
CA LEU A 394 -2.36 -20.70 28.66
C LEU A 394 -3.76 -20.18 28.34
N LEU A 395 -4.09 -20.09 27.05
CA LEU A 395 -5.42 -19.74 26.56
C LEU A 395 -5.90 -20.89 25.66
N LEU A 396 -6.94 -21.60 26.12
CA LEU A 396 -7.29 -22.94 25.65
C LEU A 396 -8.75 -23.01 25.20
N GLN A 397 -8.98 -23.46 23.98
CA GLN A 397 -10.29 -23.62 23.35
C GLN A 397 -10.58 -25.10 23.13
N ALA A 398 -11.72 -25.59 23.62
CA ALA A 398 -12.18 -26.96 23.47
C ALA A 398 -13.52 -27.01 22.72
N ASN A 399 -13.66 -27.96 21.79
CA ASN A 399 -14.91 -28.23 21.06
C ASN A 399 -15.54 -26.97 20.41
N GLY A 400 -14.70 -26.13 19.81
CA GLY A 400 -15.10 -24.88 19.18
C GLY A 400 -15.60 -23.79 20.13
N ASN A 401 -15.52 -23.96 21.45
CA ASN A 401 -15.99 -22.96 22.41
C ASN A 401 -15.00 -21.79 22.55
N ASP A 402 -15.49 -20.69 23.12
CA ASP A 402 -14.64 -19.55 23.45
C ASP A 402 -13.53 -19.99 24.42
N PRO A 403 -12.28 -19.53 24.23
CA PRO A 403 -11.14 -20.01 24.99
C PRO A 403 -11.18 -19.57 26.46
N GLU A 404 -10.80 -20.47 27.35
CA GLU A 404 -10.62 -20.24 28.78
C GLU A 404 -9.15 -19.98 29.11
N LEU A 405 -8.88 -19.11 30.10
CA LEU A 405 -7.53 -18.68 30.48
C LEU A 405 -7.07 -19.38 31.76
N PHE A 406 -5.89 -20.00 31.72
CA PHE A 406 -5.30 -20.77 32.82
C PHE A 406 -3.87 -20.31 33.10
N GLN A 407 -3.57 -19.92 34.33
CA GLN A 407 -2.20 -19.61 34.74
C GLN A 407 -1.41 -20.91 34.98
N ILE A 408 -0.20 -21.02 34.42
CA ILE A 408 0.69 -22.15 34.71
C ILE A 408 1.24 -21.98 36.14
N PRO A 409 1.11 -22.98 37.03
CA PRO A 409 1.75 -22.96 38.34
C PRO A 409 3.27 -22.77 38.23
N PRO A 410 3.87 -21.76 38.90
CA PRO A 410 5.28 -21.39 38.70
C PRO A 410 6.27 -22.55 38.93
N GLU A 411 5.95 -23.47 39.84
CA GLU A 411 6.77 -24.65 40.14
C GLU A 411 6.87 -25.68 39.00
N MET A 412 6.04 -25.55 37.95
CA MET A 412 6.16 -26.33 36.71
C MET A 412 6.96 -25.61 35.61
N VAL A 413 7.33 -24.33 35.81
CA VAL A 413 8.16 -23.56 34.87
C VAL A 413 9.62 -23.61 35.32
N LEU A 414 10.41 -24.46 34.68
CA LEU A 414 11.85 -24.50 34.89
C LEU A 414 12.53 -23.35 34.14
N GLU A 415 13.04 -22.36 34.87
CA GLU A 415 13.84 -21.26 34.32
C GLU A 415 15.34 -21.43 34.63
N VAL A 416 16.19 -21.05 33.68
CA VAL A 416 17.66 -21.12 33.76
C VAL A 416 18.22 -19.69 33.80
N PRO A 417 18.82 -19.24 34.93
CA PRO A 417 19.50 -17.94 35.01
C PRO A 417 20.82 -17.92 34.22
N ILE A 418 20.94 -16.98 33.29
CA ILE A 418 22.05 -16.91 32.33
C ILE A 418 23.27 -16.22 32.96
N ARG A 419 24.42 -16.89 32.89
CA ARG A 419 25.69 -16.51 33.51
C ARG A 419 26.88 -16.97 32.67
N HIS A 420 27.87 -16.12 32.52
CA HIS A 420 29.01 -16.36 31.63
C HIS A 420 30.26 -16.81 32.40
N PRO A 421 31.00 -17.87 31.97
CA PRO A 421 32.13 -18.41 32.73
C PRO A 421 33.32 -17.46 32.86
N LYS A 422 33.51 -16.52 31.91
CA LYS A 422 34.61 -15.53 31.94
C LYS A 422 34.20 -14.15 32.45
N PHE A 423 32.89 -13.85 32.50
CA PHE A 423 32.37 -12.50 32.76
C PHE A 423 31.38 -12.51 33.93
N PRO A 424 31.84 -12.33 35.18
CA PRO A 424 30.99 -12.38 36.36
C PRO A 424 29.84 -11.37 36.34
N TRP A 425 29.99 -10.24 35.62
CA TRP A 425 28.97 -9.20 35.46
C TRP A 425 27.76 -9.63 34.61
N PHE A 426 27.83 -10.78 33.92
CA PHE A 426 26.74 -11.24 33.05
C PHE A 426 25.49 -11.61 33.85
N LYS A 427 25.65 -12.02 35.12
CA LYS A 427 24.55 -12.22 36.08
C LYS A 427 23.77 -10.92 36.35
N ASP A 428 24.46 -9.77 36.29
CA ASP A 428 23.91 -8.43 36.57
C ASP A 428 23.11 -7.88 35.36
N LEU A 429 22.85 -8.73 34.36
CA LEU A 429 21.89 -8.48 33.28
C LEU A 429 20.51 -9.09 33.61
N GLU A 430 20.41 -9.90 34.67
CA GLU A 430 19.19 -10.60 35.13
C GLU A 430 18.49 -11.44 34.05
N LEU A 431 19.25 -11.88 33.04
CA LEU A 431 18.76 -12.71 31.94
C LEU A 431 18.43 -14.12 32.44
N LYS A 432 17.28 -14.65 32.01
CA LYS A 432 16.89 -16.05 32.24
C LYS A 432 16.12 -16.59 31.02
N TRP A 433 16.05 -17.91 30.89
CA TRP A 433 15.24 -18.55 29.85
C TRP A 433 14.55 -19.82 30.35
N TYR A 434 13.33 -20.11 29.85
CA TYR A 434 12.60 -21.32 30.22
C TYR A 434 13.19 -22.55 29.50
N GLY A 435 13.31 -23.66 30.23
CA GLY A 435 14.02 -24.85 29.75
C GLY A 435 13.30 -25.61 28.64
N LEU A 436 11.96 -25.64 28.64
CA LEU A 436 11.16 -26.53 27.78
C LEU A 436 10.57 -25.80 26.56
N PRO A 437 11.13 -25.97 25.34
CA PRO A 437 10.47 -25.53 24.11
C PRO A 437 9.35 -26.51 23.75
N ALA A 438 8.10 -26.07 23.90
CA ALA A 438 6.92 -26.88 23.63
C ALA A 438 5.97 -26.16 22.65
N VAL A 439 6.17 -26.37 21.35
CA VAL A 439 5.40 -25.75 20.26
C VAL A 439 3.95 -26.24 20.26
N SER A 440 2.99 -25.32 20.22
CA SER A 440 1.56 -25.63 20.44
C SER A 440 0.58 -25.05 19.42
N SER A 441 1.01 -24.16 18.53
CA SER A 441 0.14 -23.57 17.50
C SER A 441 0.10 -24.31 16.15
N MET A 442 0.87 -25.39 15.95
CA MET A 442 0.84 -26.16 14.70
C MET A 442 -0.36 -27.11 14.60
N LEU A 443 -0.75 -27.44 13.37
CA LEU A 443 -1.67 -28.51 13.00
C LEU A 443 -0.88 -29.82 12.84
N LEU A 444 -1.45 -30.96 13.25
CA LEU A 444 -0.96 -32.30 12.91
C LEU A 444 -1.92 -32.97 11.91
N GLU A 445 -1.41 -33.40 10.77
CA GLU A 445 -2.17 -34.15 9.74
C GLU A 445 -1.78 -35.63 9.78
N ILE A 446 -2.76 -36.52 9.85
CA ILE A 446 -2.55 -37.97 9.75
C ILE A 446 -3.67 -38.59 8.91
N GLY A 447 -3.35 -39.05 7.69
CA GLY A 447 -4.28 -39.85 6.88
C GLY A 447 -5.54 -39.10 6.45
N GLY A 448 -5.44 -37.79 6.23
CA GLY A 448 -6.58 -36.94 5.93
C GLY A 448 -7.31 -36.37 7.16
N LEU A 449 -6.98 -36.82 8.37
CA LEU A 449 -7.50 -36.26 9.63
C LEU A 449 -6.61 -35.13 10.14
N GLU A 450 -7.24 -34.15 10.79
CA GLU A 450 -6.63 -32.89 11.20
C GLU A 450 -6.76 -32.67 12.72
N PHE A 451 -5.63 -32.60 13.41
CA PHE A 451 -5.55 -32.39 14.86
C PHE A 451 -5.07 -30.95 15.13
N THR A 452 -5.99 -30.10 15.56
CA THR A 452 -5.83 -28.63 15.63
C THR A 452 -5.20 -28.11 16.93
N ALA A 453 -5.04 -28.98 17.92
CA ALA A 453 -4.21 -28.78 19.10
C ALA A 453 -3.35 -30.03 19.36
N CYS A 454 -2.05 -29.92 19.12
CA CYS A 454 -1.10 -31.02 19.26
C CYS A 454 0.24 -30.58 19.91
N PRO A 455 0.25 -29.97 21.12
CA PRO A 455 1.46 -29.47 21.75
C PRO A 455 2.59 -30.51 21.81
N PHE A 456 3.73 -30.15 21.21
CA PHE A 456 4.91 -30.97 20.97
C PHE A 456 6.15 -30.34 21.63
N SER A 457 6.94 -31.12 22.35
CA SER A 457 8.14 -30.67 23.05
C SER A 457 9.44 -31.32 22.58
N GLY A 458 10.54 -30.58 22.76
CA GLY A 458 11.91 -31.03 22.52
C GLY A 458 12.89 -30.36 23.47
N TRP A 459 14.06 -29.99 22.96
CA TRP A 459 15.07 -29.18 23.65
C TRP A 459 15.66 -28.16 22.69
N TYR A 460 16.27 -27.10 23.24
CA TYR A 460 16.84 -26.02 22.45
C TYR A 460 18.16 -26.41 21.77
N MET A 461 18.36 -25.90 20.57
CA MET A 461 19.69 -25.62 20.03
C MET A 461 20.13 -24.26 20.56
N GLY A 462 21.36 -24.14 21.10
CA GLY A 462 21.80 -22.97 21.87
C GLY A 462 21.63 -21.62 21.17
N THR A 463 21.80 -21.60 19.84
CA THR A 463 21.67 -20.40 19.00
C THR A 463 20.24 -19.88 18.89
N GLU A 464 19.22 -20.69 19.14
CA GLU A 464 17.83 -20.20 19.13
C GLU A 464 17.60 -19.23 20.29
N ILE A 465 18.11 -19.56 21.49
CA ILE A 465 18.09 -18.65 22.64
C ILE A 465 19.16 -17.56 22.49
N GLY A 466 20.42 -17.98 22.32
CA GLY A 466 21.59 -17.09 22.42
C GLY A 466 21.77 -16.14 21.25
N VAL A 467 21.23 -16.47 20.07
CA VAL A 467 21.37 -15.66 18.86
C VAL A 467 20.01 -15.10 18.43
N ARG A 468 18.99 -15.93 18.19
CA ARG A 468 17.68 -15.39 17.76
C ARG A 468 16.95 -14.65 18.88
N ASP A 469 16.59 -15.34 19.98
CA ASP A 469 15.78 -14.73 21.04
C ASP A 469 16.51 -13.57 21.74
N PHE A 470 17.81 -13.69 22.05
CA PHE A 470 18.57 -12.63 22.73
C PHE A 470 19.22 -11.56 21.83
N CYS A 471 19.70 -11.91 20.63
CA CYS A 471 20.49 -10.97 19.81
C CYS A 471 19.76 -10.34 18.62
N ASP A 472 18.64 -10.91 18.12
CA ASP A 472 17.93 -10.30 17.00
C ASP A 472 17.39 -8.90 17.38
N ASN A 473 17.56 -7.94 16.48
CA ASN A 473 17.06 -6.56 16.63
C ASN A 473 15.54 -6.48 16.88
N SER A 474 14.79 -7.50 16.47
CA SER A 474 13.34 -7.62 16.63
C SER A 474 12.92 -8.37 17.91
N ARG A 475 13.88 -8.78 18.75
CA ARG A 475 13.67 -9.49 20.02
C ARG A 475 14.38 -8.71 21.15
N TYR A 476 15.09 -9.38 22.07
CA TYR A 476 15.68 -8.72 23.24
C TYR A 476 16.89 -7.80 22.93
N ASN A 477 17.50 -7.93 21.73
CA ASN A 477 18.56 -7.05 21.19
C ASN A 477 19.68 -6.65 22.18
N ILE A 478 20.22 -7.61 22.96
CA ILE A 478 21.18 -7.30 24.04
C ILE A 478 22.62 -7.05 23.55
N LEU A 479 22.88 -7.15 22.24
CA LEU A 479 24.23 -7.08 21.64
C LEU A 479 25.00 -5.84 22.06
N GLU A 480 24.37 -4.67 22.03
CA GLU A 480 25.01 -3.41 22.42
C GLU A 480 25.32 -3.35 23.92
N GLU A 481 24.45 -3.87 24.78
CA GLU A 481 24.66 -3.87 26.24
C GLU A 481 25.87 -4.73 26.61
N VAL A 482 25.95 -5.93 26.00
CA VAL A 482 27.06 -6.86 26.17
C VAL A 482 28.36 -6.28 25.58
N ALA A 483 28.34 -5.72 24.37
CA ALA A 483 29.51 -5.10 23.76
C ALA A 483 30.06 -3.91 24.57
N LYS A 484 29.18 -3.11 25.20
CA LYS A 484 29.55 -2.04 26.14
C LYS A 484 30.24 -2.61 27.40
N LYS A 485 29.67 -3.65 28.03
CA LYS A 485 30.28 -4.30 29.22
C LYS A 485 31.55 -5.10 28.89
N MET A 486 31.75 -5.49 27.63
CA MET A 486 32.99 -6.09 27.09
C MET A 486 34.03 -5.06 26.62
N ASN A 487 33.71 -3.75 26.62
CA ASN A 487 34.58 -2.66 26.15
C ASN A 487 35.07 -2.82 24.69
N LEU A 488 34.17 -3.20 23.78
CA LEU A 488 34.47 -3.38 22.35
C LEU A 488 34.37 -2.05 21.57
N ASP A 489 35.18 -1.86 20.52
CA ASP A 489 35.08 -0.67 19.65
C ASP A 489 33.87 -0.77 18.72
N MET A 490 32.76 -0.17 19.13
CA MET A 490 31.53 -0.14 18.33
C MET A 490 31.53 0.93 17.22
N LYS A 491 32.57 1.78 17.11
CA LYS A 491 32.57 2.93 16.17
C LYS A 491 32.62 2.55 14.70
N LYS A 492 33.00 1.30 14.39
CA LYS A 492 33.13 0.77 13.02
C LYS A 492 32.61 -0.65 12.98
N THR A 493 31.88 -1.02 11.92
CA THR A 493 31.46 -2.42 11.71
C THR A 493 32.65 -3.37 11.52
N SER A 494 33.78 -2.85 11.03
CA SER A 494 35.00 -3.62 10.77
C SER A 494 35.77 -4.09 12.02
N SER A 495 35.30 -3.78 13.23
CA SER A 495 35.86 -4.32 14.48
C SER A 495 35.27 -5.69 14.86
N LEU A 496 34.23 -6.16 14.15
CA LEU A 496 33.50 -7.40 14.44
C LEU A 496 32.89 -7.45 15.86
N TRP A 497 32.58 -6.29 16.43
CA TRP A 497 32.05 -6.17 17.80
C TRP A 497 30.73 -6.92 18.00
N LYS A 498 29.90 -6.99 16.96
CA LYS A 498 28.62 -7.72 17.00
C LYS A 498 28.86 -9.21 17.10
N ASP A 499 29.71 -9.74 16.22
CA ASP A 499 30.09 -11.15 16.13
C ASP A 499 30.72 -11.63 17.43
N GLN A 500 31.63 -10.83 18.02
CA GLN A 500 32.28 -11.15 19.29
C GLN A 500 31.30 -11.15 20.47
N ALA A 501 30.37 -10.17 20.55
CA ALA A 501 29.34 -10.14 21.60
C ALA A 501 28.36 -11.33 21.46
N LEU A 502 27.91 -11.61 20.23
CA LEU A 502 26.99 -12.69 19.87
C LEU A 502 27.54 -14.07 20.28
N VAL A 503 28.84 -14.31 20.04
CA VAL A 503 29.51 -15.55 20.46
C VAL A 503 29.52 -15.72 21.98
N GLU A 504 29.93 -14.70 22.75
CA GLU A 504 30.00 -14.82 24.23
C GLU A 504 28.59 -14.89 24.87
N ILE A 505 27.55 -14.32 24.25
CA ILE A 505 26.15 -14.52 24.66
C ILE A 505 25.72 -15.99 24.47
N ASN A 506 26.02 -16.58 23.31
CA ASN A 506 25.71 -17.99 23.07
C ASN A 506 26.52 -18.93 23.99
N ILE A 507 27.77 -18.57 24.34
CA ILE A 507 28.55 -19.28 25.37
C ILE A 507 27.86 -19.17 26.74
N ALA A 508 27.34 -18.00 27.13
CA ALA A 508 26.63 -17.81 28.39
C ALA A 508 25.40 -18.73 28.48
N VAL A 509 24.60 -18.83 27.42
CA VAL A 509 23.44 -19.73 27.34
C VAL A 509 23.85 -21.19 27.53
N LEU A 510 24.79 -21.71 26.72
CA LEU A 510 25.21 -23.11 26.77
C LEU A 510 25.80 -23.47 28.14
N HIS A 511 26.68 -22.62 28.68
CA HIS A 511 27.26 -22.80 30.01
C HIS A 511 26.22 -22.85 31.13
N SER A 512 25.19 -22.00 31.05
CA SER A 512 24.16 -21.91 32.11
C SER A 512 23.27 -23.15 32.13
N PHE A 513 22.76 -23.56 30.97
CA PHE A 513 21.95 -24.78 30.83
C PHE A 513 22.72 -26.03 31.25
N GLN A 514 23.99 -26.16 30.85
CA GLN A 514 24.85 -27.26 31.28
C GLN A 514 25.09 -27.25 32.80
N SER A 515 25.35 -26.09 33.39
CA SER A 515 25.58 -25.93 34.83
C SER A 515 24.35 -26.26 35.67
N ASP A 516 23.15 -25.88 35.21
CA ASP A 516 21.87 -26.19 35.85
C ASP A 516 21.29 -27.56 35.43
N LYS A 517 22.05 -28.33 34.63
CA LYS A 517 21.73 -29.70 34.18
C LYS A 517 20.44 -29.78 33.37
N VAL A 518 20.16 -28.74 32.58
CA VAL A 518 19.03 -28.66 31.66
C VAL A 518 19.50 -29.02 30.24
N THR A 519 18.76 -29.90 29.56
CA THR A 519 19.12 -30.39 28.21
C THR A 519 19.14 -29.24 27.20
N ILE A 520 20.31 -29.02 26.60
CA ILE A 520 20.54 -28.12 25.47
C ILE A 520 21.55 -28.79 24.54
N VAL A 521 21.54 -28.44 23.25
CA VAL A 521 22.54 -28.91 22.28
C VAL A 521 23.19 -27.71 21.59
N ASP A 522 24.49 -27.78 21.29
CA ASP A 522 25.15 -26.80 20.44
C ASP A 522 24.78 -27.03 18.95
N HIS A 523 25.10 -26.05 18.10
CA HIS A 523 24.70 -26.06 16.70
C HIS A 523 25.59 -26.96 15.81
N HIS A 524 26.82 -27.28 16.20
CA HIS A 524 27.64 -28.26 15.47
C HIS A 524 27.13 -29.69 15.73
N SER A 525 26.95 -30.07 17.00
CA SER A 525 26.39 -31.37 17.38
C SER A 525 24.99 -31.61 16.81
N ALA A 526 24.14 -30.56 16.78
CA ALA A 526 22.81 -30.63 16.18
C ALA A 526 22.86 -30.86 14.66
N THR A 527 23.75 -30.17 13.94
CA THR A 527 23.85 -30.26 12.48
C THR A 527 24.53 -31.55 12.02
N GLU A 528 25.56 -32.03 12.71
CA GLU A 528 26.07 -33.39 12.55
C GLU A 528 24.97 -34.45 12.74
N SER A 529 24.18 -34.29 13.80
CA SER A 529 23.06 -35.19 14.09
C SER A 529 21.96 -35.11 13.04
N PHE A 530 21.86 -34.01 12.30
CA PHE A 530 20.94 -33.88 11.17
C PHE A 530 21.47 -34.59 9.92
N ILE A 531 22.76 -34.47 9.58
CA ILE A 531 23.36 -35.23 8.46
C ILE A 531 23.19 -36.74 8.70
N LYS A 532 23.47 -37.22 9.91
CA LYS A 532 23.24 -38.62 10.32
C LYS A 532 21.77 -39.04 10.22
N HIS A 533 20.80 -38.12 10.32
CA HIS A 533 19.39 -38.40 10.04
C HIS A 533 19.11 -38.45 8.52
N MET A 534 19.63 -37.48 7.76
CA MET A 534 19.47 -37.40 6.31
C MET A 534 20.01 -38.66 5.60
N GLU A 535 21.22 -39.11 5.94
CA GLU A 535 21.81 -40.37 5.44
C GLU A 535 20.88 -41.59 5.66
N ASN A 536 20.27 -41.67 6.85
CA ASN A 536 19.33 -42.74 7.20
C ASN A 536 18.02 -42.64 6.41
N GLU A 537 17.49 -41.44 6.17
CA GLU A 537 16.28 -41.26 5.36
C GLU A 537 16.54 -41.54 3.87
N TYR A 538 17.69 -41.13 3.30
CA TYR A 538 18.09 -41.54 1.95
C TYR A 538 18.22 -43.06 1.84
N ARG A 539 18.90 -43.72 2.81
CA ARG A 539 19.05 -45.18 2.84
C ARG A 539 17.74 -45.94 3.00
N CYS A 540 16.80 -45.45 3.79
CA CYS A 540 15.57 -46.17 4.14
C CYS A 540 14.32 -45.76 3.33
N ARG A 541 14.31 -44.59 2.70
CA ARG A 541 13.14 -44.02 1.99
C ARG A 541 13.47 -43.39 0.64
N GLY A 542 14.75 -43.26 0.28
CA GLY A 542 15.18 -42.66 -0.98
C GLY A 542 15.03 -41.13 -1.05
N GLY A 543 15.02 -40.43 0.09
CA GLY A 543 15.01 -38.97 0.13
C GLY A 543 14.85 -38.39 1.54
N CYS A 544 15.08 -37.09 1.71
CA CYS A 544 14.90 -36.38 2.98
C CYS A 544 14.39 -34.94 2.76
N PRO A 545 13.15 -34.59 3.15
CA PRO A 545 12.65 -33.22 3.01
C PRO A 545 13.34 -32.31 4.02
N ALA A 546 13.91 -31.19 3.57
CA ALA A 546 14.64 -30.26 4.43
C ALA A 546 14.60 -28.81 3.92
N ASP A 547 14.49 -27.87 4.86
CA ASP A 547 14.38 -26.43 4.61
C ASP A 547 15.69 -25.75 5.05
N TRP A 548 16.57 -25.41 4.10
CA TRP A 548 17.95 -24.97 4.37
C TRP A 548 18.02 -23.79 5.35
N VAL A 549 17.09 -22.83 5.25
CA VAL A 549 17.00 -21.63 6.11
C VAL A 549 16.69 -21.97 7.58
N TRP A 550 16.13 -23.15 7.85
CA TRP A 550 15.80 -23.64 9.19
C TRP A 550 16.73 -24.74 9.71
N ILE A 551 17.52 -25.37 8.82
CA ILE A 551 18.49 -26.41 9.17
C ILE A 551 19.89 -25.84 9.38
N VAL A 552 20.27 -24.80 8.64
CA VAL A 552 21.54 -24.08 8.85
C VAL A 552 21.39 -23.11 10.04
N PRO A 553 22.32 -23.13 11.02
CA PRO A 553 22.23 -22.25 12.19
C PRO A 553 22.59 -20.80 11.85
N PRO A 554 21.99 -19.80 12.55
CA PRO A 554 22.21 -18.38 12.29
C PRO A 554 23.60 -17.86 12.68
N MET A 555 24.38 -18.66 13.43
CA MET A 555 25.77 -18.39 13.79
C MET A 555 26.64 -19.52 13.25
N SER A 556 27.82 -19.18 12.73
CA SER A 556 28.83 -20.13 12.24
C SER A 556 28.34 -21.11 11.16
N GLY A 557 27.26 -20.80 10.44
CA GLY A 557 26.63 -21.72 9.48
C GLY A 557 27.60 -22.32 8.47
N SER A 558 28.50 -21.51 7.88
CA SER A 558 29.49 -21.94 6.88
C SER A 558 30.60 -22.88 7.39
N ILE A 559 30.65 -23.18 8.69
CA ILE A 559 31.51 -24.23 9.28
C ILE A 559 30.68 -25.34 9.94
N THR A 560 29.49 -25.60 9.39
CA THR A 560 28.65 -26.75 9.73
C THR A 560 28.36 -27.59 8.48
N PRO A 561 28.32 -28.94 8.58
CA PRO A 561 28.23 -29.83 7.41
C PRO A 561 26.89 -29.73 6.66
N VAL A 562 25.92 -29.01 7.22
CA VAL A 562 24.61 -28.73 6.59
C VAL A 562 24.65 -27.56 5.61
N PHE A 563 25.61 -26.64 5.72
CA PHE A 563 25.68 -25.47 4.84
C PHE A 563 26.05 -25.86 3.41
N HIS A 564 27.02 -26.78 3.27
CA HIS A 564 27.48 -27.33 1.99
C HIS A 564 26.56 -28.41 1.41
N GLN A 565 25.48 -28.79 2.11
CA GLN A 565 24.54 -29.81 1.68
C GLN A 565 23.36 -29.19 0.93
N GLU A 566 23.17 -29.55 -0.34
CA GLU A 566 21.93 -29.23 -1.07
C GLU A 566 20.73 -29.95 -0.44
N MET A 567 19.59 -29.27 -0.36
CA MET A 567 18.37 -29.74 0.30
C MET A 567 17.14 -29.45 -0.55
N LEU A 568 16.17 -30.37 -0.54
CA LEU A 568 14.88 -30.19 -1.21
C LEU A 568 13.78 -29.95 -0.18
N ASN A 569 13.10 -28.82 -0.27
CA ASN A 569 12.00 -28.46 0.61
C ASN A 569 10.65 -28.91 -0.01
N TYR A 570 10.13 -30.05 0.45
CA TYR A 570 8.88 -30.64 -0.03
C TYR A 570 8.05 -31.22 1.14
N ARG A 571 6.73 -31.33 0.97
CA ARG A 571 5.80 -31.74 2.06
C ARG A 571 5.37 -33.20 1.88
N LEU A 572 5.60 -34.02 2.91
CA LEU A 572 5.09 -35.38 3.01
C LEU A 572 4.03 -35.47 4.12
N THR A 573 3.01 -36.31 3.94
CA THR A 573 2.07 -36.70 5.01
C THR A 573 2.48 -38.05 5.64
N PRO A 574 2.13 -38.33 6.91
CA PRO A 574 1.66 -37.41 7.96
C PRO A 574 2.56 -36.18 8.12
N SER A 575 2.00 -35.03 8.47
CA SER A 575 2.70 -33.73 8.45
C SER A 575 2.42 -32.89 9.70
N PHE A 576 3.29 -31.91 9.95
CA PHE A 576 2.93 -30.73 10.76
C PHE A 576 2.74 -29.55 9.82
N GLU A 577 1.63 -28.82 9.97
CA GLU A 577 1.28 -27.68 9.11
C GLU A 577 1.08 -26.41 9.95
N TYR A 578 1.31 -25.24 9.35
CA TYR A 578 0.93 -23.97 9.97
C TYR A 578 -0.57 -23.72 9.71
N GLN A 579 -1.29 -23.40 10.78
CA GLN A 579 -2.69 -22.96 10.77
C GLN A 579 -2.76 -21.47 11.11
N PRO A 580 -3.85 -20.74 10.78
CA PRO A 580 -4.00 -19.35 11.17
C PRO A 580 -4.00 -19.21 12.69
N ASP A 581 -3.49 -18.08 13.21
CA ASP A 581 -3.61 -17.77 14.64
C ASP A 581 -5.08 -17.77 15.05
N PRO A 582 -5.46 -18.47 16.14
CA PRO A 582 -6.86 -18.78 16.40
C PRO A 582 -7.71 -17.54 16.70
N TRP A 583 -7.10 -16.44 17.14
CA TRP A 583 -7.80 -15.16 17.31
C TRP A 583 -8.28 -14.53 16.00
N ASN A 584 -7.68 -14.89 14.87
CA ASN A 584 -8.06 -14.41 13.54
C ASN A 584 -9.18 -15.27 12.90
N THR A 585 -9.43 -16.50 13.38
CA THR A 585 -10.44 -17.40 12.80
C THR A 585 -11.55 -17.85 13.76
N HIS A 586 -11.37 -17.79 15.07
CA HIS A 586 -12.38 -18.28 16.02
C HIS A 586 -13.63 -17.40 16.02
N ILE A 587 -14.81 -18.02 15.87
CA ILE A 587 -16.12 -17.36 15.84
C ILE A 587 -16.74 -17.45 17.23
N TRP A 588 -16.92 -16.30 17.90
CA TRP A 588 -17.21 -16.27 19.34
C TRP A 588 -18.67 -16.58 19.68
N LYS A 589 -18.87 -17.56 20.56
CA LYS A 589 -20.19 -18.17 20.85
C LYS A 589 -21.05 -17.25 21.72
N GLY A 590 -21.73 -16.32 21.05
CA GLY A 590 -22.65 -15.36 21.66
C GLY A 590 -22.32 -13.89 21.39
N CYS A 591 -21.37 -13.60 20.49
CA CYS A 591 -21.08 -12.26 19.99
C CYS A 591 -20.74 -12.32 18.49
N THR A 592 -21.42 -11.51 17.66
CA THR A 592 -21.22 -11.45 16.20
C THR A 592 -19.99 -10.62 15.81
N ALA A 593 -18.87 -10.75 16.53
CA ALA A 593 -17.58 -10.13 16.23
C ALA A 593 -16.43 -10.82 16.99
N THR A 594 -15.27 -10.94 16.34
CA THR A 594 -14.00 -11.39 16.95
C THR A 594 -13.39 -10.34 17.90
N PRO A 595 -12.71 -10.73 18.98
CA PRO A 595 -12.20 -9.82 20.02
C PRO A 595 -10.70 -9.51 19.87
N THR A 596 -10.17 -9.53 18.65
CA THR A 596 -8.83 -8.99 18.34
C THR A 596 -8.77 -7.46 18.46
N LYS A 597 -9.94 -6.80 18.53
CA LYS A 597 -10.07 -5.37 18.85
C LYS A 597 -10.40 -5.18 20.34
N LYS A 598 -9.50 -4.47 21.03
CA LYS A 598 -9.50 -4.19 22.48
C LYS A 598 -10.87 -3.89 23.09
N LYS A 599 -11.21 -4.66 24.12
CA LYS A 599 -11.99 -4.15 25.27
C LYS A 599 -11.09 -4.04 26.50
N SER A 600 -11.07 -2.85 27.08
CA SER A 600 -10.59 -2.61 28.45
C SER A 600 -11.71 -2.90 29.45
N ILE A 601 -11.33 -3.35 30.65
CA ILE A 601 -12.20 -3.62 31.81
C ILE A 601 -13.25 -4.71 31.51
N GLY A 602 -13.02 -5.89 32.10
CA GLY A 602 -13.89 -7.07 32.01
C GLY A 602 -15.34 -6.71 32.38
N PHE A 603 -16.17 -6.55 31.34
CA PHE A 603 -17.33 -5.68 31.43
C PHE A 603 -18.34 -6.14 32.50
N LYS A 604 -18.39 -7.44 32.85
CA LYS A 604 -19.46 -8.16 33.58
C LYS A 604 -20.42 -7.37 34.51
N LYS A 605 -19.98 -6.57 35.49
CA LYS A 605 -20.91 -5.70 36.27
C LYS A 605 -21.56 -4.61 35.39
N LEU A 606 -20.76 -3.95 34.57
CA LEU A 606 -21.18 -3.02 33.52
C LEU A 606 -21.79 -3.76 32.30
N ALA A 607 -21.58 -5.08 32.16
CA ALA A 607 -22.24 -5.93 31.17
C ALA A 607 -23.63 -6.37 31.61
N GLU A 608 -23.88 -6.56 32.90
CA GLU A 608 -25.24 -6.64 33.41
C GLU A 608 -25.99 -5.32 33.10
N ALA A 609 -25.27 -4.18 33.00
CA ALA A 609 -25.84 -2.89 32.57
C ALA A 609 -25.94 -2.66 31.03
N VAL A 610 -25.02 -3.12 30.18
CA VAL A 610 -25.08 -2.86 28.70
C VAL A 610 -25.16 -4.13 27.85
N LYS A 611 -25.18 -5.35 28.41
CA LYS A 611 -25.86 -6.50 27.75
C LYS A 611 -27.37 -6.29 27.74
N PHE A 612 -27.89 -5.38 28.58
CA PHE A 612 -29.19 -4.74 28.46
C PHE A 612 -29.18 -3.71 27.29
N SER A 613 -28.42 -2.62 27.38
CA SER A 613 -28.46 -1.51 26.39
C SER A 613 -27.91 -1.82 24.98
N ALA A 614 -26.99 -2.77 24.81
CA ALA A 614 -26.50 -3.20 23.50
C ALA A 614 -27.41 -4.23 22.82
N LYS A 615 -28.25 -4.95 23.58
CA LYS A 615 -29.35 -5.74 23.01
C LYS A 615 -30.39 -4.81 22.38
N LEU A 616 -30.67 -3.68 23.04
CA LEU A 616 -31.41 -2.54 22.51
C LEU A 616 -30.77 -1.95 21.23
N MET A 617 -29.49 -1.58 21.25
CA MET A 617 -28.83 -0.98 20.06
C MET A 617 -28.63 -1.94 18.89
N GLY A 618 -28.37 -3.23 19.13
CA GLY A 618 -28.28 -4.24 18.06
C GLY A 618 -29.59 -4.39 17.29
N GLN A 619 -30.73 -4.33 17.99
CA GLN A 619 -32.08 -4.31 17.40
C GLN A 619 -32.43 -2.97 16.73
N ALA A 620 -31.61 -1.93 16.88
CA ALA A 620 -31.78 -0.63 16.24
C ALA A 620 -30.86 -0.44 15.01
N MET A 621 -29.64 -0.96 15.02
CA MET A 621 -28.71 -0.81 13.87
C MET A 621 -28.98 -1.79 12.73
N ALA A 622 -29.48 -3.00 13.02
CA ALA A 622 -29.96 -3.94 11.99
C ALA A 622 -31.21 -3.46 11.23
N LYS A 623 -31.75 -2.27 11.56
CA LYS A 623 -32.84 -1.59 10.84
C LYS A 623 -32.35 -0.49 9.88
N ARG A 624 -31.06 -0.13 9.86
CA ARG A 624 -30.54 1.00 9.08
C ARG A 624 -30.19 0.58 7.65
N VAL A 625 -30.42 1.48 6.70
CA VAL A 625 -30.24 1.27 5.26
C VAL A 625 -28.77 1.48 4.85
N LYS A 626 -28.32 0.78 3.80
CA LYS A 626 -26.96 0.91 3.23
C LYS A 626 -26.88 2.08 2.26
N ALA A 627 -25.70 2.68 2.12
CA ALA A 627 -25.45 3.74 1.13
C ALA A 627 -24.06 3.60 0.49
N THR A 628 -24.00 3.32 -0.80
CA THR A 628 -22.75 3.14 -1.55
C THR A 628 -22.44 4.39 -2.37
N ILE A 629 -21.25 4.97 -2.15
CA ILE A 629 -20.83 6.23 -2.78
C ILE A 629 -19.73 5.95 -3.82
N LEU A 630 -19.99 6.25 -5.08
CA LEU A 630 -19.06 6.02 -6.20
C LEU A 630 -18.45 7.35 -6.68
N PHE A 631 -17.15 7.35 -7.01
CA PHE A 631 -16.49 8.54 -7.56
C PHE A 631 -15.68 8.26 -8.84
N GLY A 632 -15.63 9.27 -9.72
CA GLY A 632 -14.72 9.36 -10.86
C GLY A 632 -13.95 10.69 -10.83
N THR A 633 -12.63 10.67 -10.99
CA THR A 633 -11.79 11.86 -10.82
C THR A 633 -10.45 11.80 -11.56
N GLU A 634 -10.03 12.92 -12.16
CA GLU A 634 -8.69 13.09 -12.74
C GLU A 634 -7.72 13.85 -11.82
N THR A 635 -8.26 14.76 -10.99
CA THR A 635 -7.48 15.69 -10.15
C THR A 635 -7.73 15.53 -8.65
N GLY A 636 -8.45 14.48 -8.24
CA GLY A 636 -8.72 14.15 -6.85
C GLY A 636 -9.91 14.88 -6.20
N LYS A 637 -10.41 15.98 -6.80
CA LYS A 637 -11.52 16.79 -6.25
C LYS A 637 -12.77 15.95 -5.94
N SER A 638 -13.23 15.14 -6.90
CA SER A 638 -14.42 14.30 -6.74
C SER A 638 -14.25 13.26 -5.63
N GLN A 639 -13.04 12.70 -5.48
CA GLN A 639 -12.74 11.75 -4.39
C GLN A 639 -12.77 12.43 -3.01
N ALA A 640 -12.27 13.66 -2.90
CA ALA A 640 -12.34 14.43 -1.65
C ALA A 640 -13.80 14.72 -1.24
N TYR A 641 -14.63 15.12 -2.19
CA TYR A 641 -16.07 15.33 -1.98
C TYR A 641 -16.82 14.02 -1.65
N ALA A 642 -16.52 12.91 -2.33
CA ALA A 642 -17.11 11.60 -2.02
C ALA A 642 -16.77 11.11 -0.60
N LYS A 643 -15.52 11.32 -0.15
CA LYS A 643 -15.11 11.03 1.23
C LYS A 643 -15.83 11.92 2.24
N ALA A 644 -15.97 13.22 1.96
CA ALA A 644 -16.75 14.13 2.81
C ALA A 644 -18.24 13.74 2.89
N LEU A 645 -18.85 13.33 1.77
CA LEU A 645 -20.23 12.84 1.72
C LEU A 645 -20.44 11.60 2.60
N CYS A 646 -19.47 10.66 2.59
CA CYS A 646 -19.50 9.44 3.39
C CYS A 646 -19.62 9.74 4.90
N GLU A 647 -18.85 10.71 5.42
CA GLU A 647 -18.90 11.07 6.85
C GLU A 647 -20.23 11.70 7.28
N ILE A 648 -20.99 12.32 6.36
CA ILE A 648 -22.37 12.78 6.64
C ILE A 648 -23.32 11.58 6.68
N PHE A 649 -23.26 10.73 5.66
CA PHE A 649 -24.22 9.63 5.53
C PHE A 649 -24.13 8.61 6.66
N LYS A 650 -22.94 8.41 7.26
CA LYS A 650 -22.75 7.59 8.48
C LYS A 650 -23.60 8.00 9.69
N HIS A 651 -24.15 9.22 9.75
CA HIS A 651 -25.04 9.62 10.86
C HIS A 651 -26.38 8.84 10.82
N ALA A 652 -26.86 8.45 9.64
CA ALA A 652 -28.13 7.74 9.46
C ALA A 652 -28.03 6.36 8.75
N PHE A 653 -27.03 6.15 7.87
CA PHE A 653 -26.89 5.00 6.98
C PHE A 653 -25.60 4.18 7.23
N ASP A 654 -25.55 2.91 6.80
CA ASP A 654 -24.30 2.15 6.62
C ASP A 654 -23.60 2.61 5.33
N ALA A 655 -22.82 3.69 5.43
CA ALA A 655 -22.25 4.40 4.29
C ALA A 655 -20.81 4.00 3.94
N LYS A 656 -20.52 3.80 2.65
CA LYS A 656 -19.22 3.37 2.09
C LYS A 656 -18.85 4.20 0.86
N VAL A 657 -17.56 4.26 0.51
CA VAL A 657 -17.06 5.01 -0.65
C VAL A 657 -16.02 4.22 -1.45
N MET A 658 -16.15 4.20 -2.79
CA MET A 658 -15.32 3.40 -3.72
C MET A 658 -15.04 4.15 -5.04
N SER A 659 -13.94 3.80 -5.72
CA SER A 659 -13.68 4.27 -7.09
C SER A 659 -14.58 3.56 -8.11
N MET A 660 -14.97 4.24 -9.18
CA MET A 660 -15.72 3.65 -10.30
C MET A 660 -14.98 2.49 -11.00
N GLU A 661 -13.64 2.48 -10.97
CA GLU A 661 -12.81 1.40 -11.54
C GLU A 661 -12.79 0.13 -10.66
N GLU A 662 -12.87 0.32 -9.33
CA GLU A 662 -12.81 -0.69 -8.27
C GLU A 662 -14.18 -1.31 -7.98
N TYR A 663 -15.27 -0.66 -8.39
CA TYR A 663 -16.63 -1.13 -8.21
C TYR A 663 -16.95 -2.26 -9.21
N ASP A 664 -17.49 -3.37 -8.70
CA ASP A 664 -18.06 -4.42 -9.53
C ASP A 664 -19.52 -4.09 -9.85
N ILE A 665 -19.80 -3.94 -11.15
CA ILE A 665 -21.10 -3.51 -11.67
C ILE A 665 -22.22 -4.52 -11.33
N VAL A 666 -21.89 -5.79 -11.10
CA VAL A 666 -22.84 -6.86 -10.74
C VAL A 666 -23.57 -6.56 -9.41
N HIS A 667 -22.98 -5.75 -8.54
CA HIS A 667 -23.64 -5.34 -7.29
C HIS A 667 -24.76 -4.31 -7.49
N LEU A 668 -24.85 -3.63 -8.64
CA LEU A 668 -25.79 -2.52 -8.85
C LEU A 668 -27.26 -2.93 -8.74
N GLU A 669 -27.61 -4.16 -9.16
CA GLU A 669 -28.94 -4.75 -9.03
C GLU A 669 -29.36 -5.04 -7.57
N HIS A 670 -28.38 -5.04 -6.65
CA HIS A 670 -28.52 -5.42 -5.25
C HIS A 670 -28.35 -4.23 -4.29
N GLU A 671 -28.09 -3.04 -4.82
CA GLU A 671 -27.91 -1.82 -4.03
C GLU A 671 -29.25 -1.19 -3.63
N THR A 672 -29.23 -0.48 -2.50
CA THR A 672 -30.42 0.20 -1.95
C THR A 672 -30.36 1.72 -2.11
N LEU A 673 -29.18 2.32 -1.88
CA LEU A 673 -28.91 3.73 -2.20
C LEU A 673 -27.50 3.88 -2.80
N VAL A 674 -27.42 4.43 -4.01
CA VAL A 674 -26.17 4.75 -4.70
C VAL A 674 -26.01 6.27 -4.88
N LEU A 675 -24.90 6.83 -4.44
CA LEU A 675 -24.61 8.27 -4.62
C LEU A 675 -23.37 8.43 -5.49
N VAL A 676 -23.44 9.26 -6.52
CA VAL A 676 -22.35 9.43 -7.49
C VAL A 676 -21.73 10.82 -7.36
N VAL A 677 -20.41 10.91 -7.24
CA VAL A 677 -19.66 12.18 -7.19
C VAL A 677 -18.54 12.13 -8.23
N THR A 678 -18.78 12.68 -9.42
CA THR A 678 -17.89 12.48 -10.58
C THR A 678 -17.54 13.79 -11.29
N SER A 679 -16.31 13.89 -11.81
CA SER A 679 -15.90 15.01 -12.68
C SER A 679 -16.14 14.69 -14.15
N THR A 680 -16.14 15.71 -15.00
CA THR A 680 -16.09 15.57 -16.46
C THR A 680 -14.75 16.09 -16.99
N PHE A 681 -14.17 15.41 -17.99
CA PHE A 681 -12.86 15.75 -18.57
C PHE A 681 -12.94 15.88 -20.10
N GLY A 682 -11.79 16.08 -20.76
CA GLY A 682 -11.70 16.13 -22.23
C GLY A 682 -12.68 17.11 -22.88
N ASN A 683 -13.57 16.60 -23.73
CA ASN A 683 -14.66 17.35 -24.38
C ASN A 683 -16.04 16.80 -23.97
N GLY A 684 -16.29 16.70 -22.66
CA GLY A 684 -17.49 16.03 -22.13
C GLY A 684 -17.30 14.54 -21.91
N ASP A 685 -16.05 14.11 -21.75
CA ASP A 685 -15.62 12.74 -21.54
C ASP A 685 -15.69 12.34 -20.06
N PRO A 686 -15.83 11.04 -19.73
CA PRO A 686 -15.54 10.55 -18.39
C PRO A 686 -14.08 10.84 -17.97
N PRO A 687 -13.79 10.87 -16.65
CA PRO A 687 -12.45 10.68 -16.13
C PRO A 687 -11.93 9.29 -16.52
N GLU A 688 -10.61 9.14 -16.68
CA GLU A 688 -9.95 7.86 -16.94
C GLU A 688 -10.49 6.69 -16.07
N ASN A 689 -10.64 6.93 -14.75
CA ASN A 689 -11.16 5.91 -13.83
C ASN A 689 -12.69 5.77 -13.77
N GLY A 690 -13.42 6.57 -14.54
CA GLY A 690 -14.87 6.47 -14.76
C GLY A 690 -15.25 5.78 -16.08
N GLU A 691 -14.31 5.63 -17.03
CA GLU A 691 -14.56 5.08 -18.38
C GLU A 691 -15.26 3.72 -18.34
N LYS A 692 -14.66 2.74 -17.62
CA LYS A 692 -15.19 1.37 -17.49
C LYS A 692 -16.63 1.33 -16.97
N PHE A 693 -16.95 2.15 -15.97
CA PHE A 693 -18.28 2.23 -15.37
C PHE A 693 -19.29 2.87 -16.34
N GLY A 694 -18.90 3.95 -17.03
CA GLY A 694 -19.73 4.58 -18.07
C GLY A 694 -20.03 3.66 -19.25
N CYS A 695 -19.04 2.86 -19.69
CA CYS A 695 -19.25 1.84 -20.72
C CYS A 695 -20.22 0.75 -20.26
N ALA A 696 -20.06 0.20 -19.06
CA ALA A 696 -20.93 -0.86 -18.55
C ALA A 696 -22.40 -0.42 -18.45
N LEU A 697 -22.67 0.82 -18.00
CA LEU A 697 -24.04 1.37 -17.98
C LEU A 697 -24.65 1.47 -19.39
N MET A 698 -23.88 1.87 -20.41
CA MET A 698 -24.34 1.90 -21.80
C MET A 698 -24.59 0.50 -22.36
N GLU A 699 -23.73 -0.48 -22.05
CA GLU A 699 -23.87 -1.86 -22.50
C GLU A 699 -25.13 -2.53 -21.92
N MET A 700 -25.40 -2.33 -20.62
CA MET A 700 -26.62 -2.83 -19.98
C MET A 700 -27.90 -2.21 -20.60
N ARG A 701 -27.88 -0.91 -20.94
CA ARG A 701 -28.98 -0.25 -21.66
C ARG A 701 -29.28 -0.93 -23.01
N HIS A 702 -28.24 -1.27 -23.77
CA HIS A 702 -28.40 -1.79 -25.13
C HIS A 702 -28.90 -3.24 -25.21
N LEU A 703 -28.72 -4.05 -24.15
CA LEU A 703 -29.19 -5.44 -24.10
C LEU A 703 -30.72 -5.60 -24.14
N HIS A 704 -31.48 -4.54 -23.80
CA HIS A 704 -32.94 -4.58 -23.68
C HIS A 704 -33.72 -3.90 -24.83
N SER A 705 -33.03 -3.37 -25.84
CA SER A 705 -33.67 -2.75 -27.02
C SER A 705 -33.55 -3.61 -28.27
N VAL A 706 -34.67 -4.08 -28.81
CA VAL A 706 -34.68 -4.86 -30.06
C VAL A 706 -34.45 -3.94 -31.27
N ALA A 707 -33.38 -4.22 -32.02
CA ALA A 707 -33.09 -3.75 -33.38
C ALA A 707 -32.87 -2.24 -33.62
N GLU A 708 -31.65 -1.76 -33.35
CA GLU A 708 -30.90 -0.91 -34.31
C GLU A 708 -29.38 -0.99 -34.08
N GLU A 709 -28.59 -1.27 -35.11
CA GLU A 709 -27.12 -1.24 -35.02
C GLU A 709 -26.60 0.21 -35.05
N ARG A 710 -26.43 0.83 -33.88
CA ARG A 710 -25.75 2.14 -33.75
C ARG A 710 -24.75 2.12 -32.60
N LYS A 711 -23.45 2.12 -32.90
CA LYS A 711 -22.38 2.38 -31.92
C LYS A 711 -22.43 3.84 -31.45
N LEU A 712 -23.26 4.10 -30.45
CA LEU A 712 -23.44 5.41 -29.85
C LEU A 712 -22.44 5.60 -28.70
N SER A 713 -21.57 6.61 -28.83
CA SER A 713 -20.70 7.04 -27.73
C SER A 713 -21.54 7.69 -26.62
N VAL A 714 -21.12 7.57 -25.36
CA VAL A 714 -21.71 8.22 -24.16
C VAL A 714 -22.13 9.69 -24.41
N LYS A 715 -21.40 10.38 -25.31
CA LYS A 715 -21.61 11.77 -25.75
C LYS A 715 -22.95 12.06 -26.44
N SER A 716 -23.75 11.06 -26.81
CA SER A 716 -25.00 11.23 -27.56
C SER A 716 -26.29 11.27 -26.72
N VAL A 717 -26.22 11.01 -25.41
CA VAL A 717 -27.42 10.90 -24.53
C VAL A 717 -28.12 12.25 -24.28
N LEU A 718 -27.52 13.38 -24.70
CA LEU A 718 -28.00 14.75 -24.47
C LEU A 718 -29.20 15.20 -25.35
N VAL A 719 -30.02 14.27 -25.85
CA VAL A 719 -31.27 14.58 -26.58
C VAL A 719 -32.42 13.74 -26.02
N PRO A 720 -33.46 14.35 -25.40
CA PRO A 720 -34.54 13.60 -24.77
C PRO A 720 -35.51 13.03 -25.81
N THR A 721 -35.26 11.80 -26.26
CA THR A 721 -36.23 11.02 -27.04
C THR A 721 -37.28 10.43 -26.11
N SER A 722 -38.52 10.90 -26.21
CA SER A 722 -39.65 10.43 -25.39
C SER A 722 -40.06 9.00 -25.74
N GLY A 723 -39.47 8.02 -25.04
CA GLY A 723 -39.85 6.60 -25.05
C GLY A 723 -40.40 6.15 -23.70
N GLY A 724 -41.33 5.20 -23.69
CA GLY A 724 -41.90 4.64 -22.46
C GLY A 724 -40.94 3.70 -21.72
N PRO A 725 -41.23 3.37 -20.44
CA PRO A 725 -40.35 2.54 -19.61
C PRO A 725 -40.30 1.09 -20.10
N ASN A 726 -39.08 0.56 -20.26
CA ASN A 726 -38.79 -0.86 -20.48
C ASN A 726 -38.12 -1.46 -19.23
N PRO A 727 -38.30 -2.77 -18.95
CA PRO A 727 -37.81 -3.38 -17.69
C PRO A 727 -36.30 -3.70 -17.74
N GLY A 728 -35.48 -2.86 -17.08
CA GLY A 728 -34.00 -3.02 -16.98
C GLY A 728 -33.42 -3.27 -15.57
N LEU A 729 -34.11 -2.86 -14.50
CA LEU A 729 -33.78 -3.12 -13.08
C LEU A 729 -35.04 -3.53 -12.29
N ALA A 730 -36.02 -4.11 -12.99
CA ALA A 730 -37.38 -4.37 -12.51
C ALA A 730 -37.47 -5.55 -11.52
N GLY A 731 -36.82 -5.39 -10.36
CA GLY A 731 -36.83 -6.36 -9.25
C GLY A 731 -36.69 -5.70 -7.87
N ASN A 732 -35.67 -4.85 -7.66
CA ASN A 732 -35.22 -4.47 -6.30
C ASN A 732 -35.33 -2.98 -5.89
N GLY A 733 -35.55 -2.04 -6.82
CA GLY A 733 -35.81 -0.63 -6.47
C GLY A 733 -34.60 0.15 -5.91
N CYS A 734 -33.44 0.07 -6.57
CA CYS A 734 -32.25 0.84 -6.22
C CYS A 734 -32.49 2.36 -6.36
N ARG A 735 -32.11 3.15 -5.33
CA ARG A 735 -32.28 4.61 -5.30
C ARG A 735 -30.98 5.35 -5.59
N PHE A 736 -31.01 6.52 -6.22
CA PHE A 736 -29.78 7.26 -6.51
C PHE A 736 -29.86 8.80 -6.57
N SER A 737 -28.69 9.46 -6.53
CA SER A 737 -28.52 10.87 -6.90
C SER A 737 -27.06 11.16 -7.31
N VAL A 738 -26.86 12.17 -8.15
CA VAL A 738 -25.55 12.50 -8.78
C VAL A 738 -25.11 13.94 -8.49
N PHE A 739 -23.81 14.11 -8.23
CA PHE A 739 -23.11 15.40 -8.22
C PHE A 739 -22.02 15.42 -9.30
N GLY A 740 -22.18 16.31 -10.28
CA GLY A 740 -21.22 16.52 -11.37
C GLY A 740 -20.26 17.67 -11.09
N LEU A 741 -18.96 17.44 -11.17
CA LEU A 741 -17.94 18.50 -11.20
C LEU A 741 -17.58 18.82 -12.66
N GLY A 742 -17.50 20.10 -12.99
CA GLY A 742 -17.09 20.57 -14.32
C GLY A 742 -16.66 22.02 -14.33
N SER A 743 -16.57 22.61 -15.52
CA SER A 743 -16.37 24.06 -15.69
C SER A 743 -17.25 24.60 -16.81
N ARG A 744 -17.94 25.73 -16.59
CA ARG A 744 -18.79 26.38 -17.61
C ARG A 744 -18.04 26.97 -18.80
N ALA A 745 -16.69 26.97 -18.77
CA ALA A 745 -15.88 27.25 -19.96
C ALA A 745 -15.92 26.13 -21.01
N TYR A 746 -16.35 24.91 -20.64
CA TYR A 746 -16.40 23.76 -21.52
C TYR A 746 -17.81 23.60 -22.11
N PRO A 747 -17.97 23.35 -23.44
CA PRO A 747 -19.30 23.22 -24.07
C PRO A 747 -20.17 22.09 -23.54
N HIS A 748 -19.57 21.14 -22.83
CA HIS A 748 -20.21 19.94 -22.28
C HIS A 748 -20.03 19.92 -20.77
N PHE A 749 -20.55 20.97 -20.12
CA PHE A 749 -20.54 21.13 -18.67
C PHE A 749 -21.16 19.91 -17.97
N CYS A 750 -20.43 19.35 -17.00
CA CYS A 750 -20.83 18.19 -16.19
C CYS A 750 -21.34 16.95 -16.96
N ALA A 751 -21.00 16.81 -18.25
CA ALA A 751 -21.64 15.85 -19.15
C ALA A 751 -21.53 14.37 -18.74
N PHE A 752 -20.43 13.95 -18.08
CA PHE A 752 -20.37 12.57 -17.57
C PHE A 752 -21.26 12.35 -16.34
N GLY A 753 -21.45 13.39 -15.51
CA GLY A 753 -22.46 13.36 -14.45
C GLY A 753 -23.87 13.20 -15.02
N HIS A 754 -24.21 14.01 -16.04
CA HIS A 754 -25.51 13.93 -16.72
C HIS A 754 -25.75 12.57 -17.37
N ALA A 755 -24.72 11.99 -18.01
CA ALA A 755 -24.80 10.66 -18.60
C ALA A 755 -25.07 9.56 -17.55
N VAL A 756 -24.37 9.57 -16.40
CA VAL A 756 -24.61 8.60 -15.33
C VAL A 756 -25.98 8.80 -14.68
N ASP A 757 -26.41 10.05 -14.46
CA ASP A 757 -27.73 10.36 -13.89
C ASP A 757 -28.88 9.89 -14.79
N THR A 758 -28.72 10.03 -16.12
CA THR A 758 -29.72 9.55 -17.10
C THR A 758 -29.70 8.04 -17.23
N LEU A 759 -28.50 7.41 -17.32
CA LEU A 759 -28.39 5.96 -17.51
C LEU A 759 -28.90 5.17 -16.29
N LEU A 760 -28.72 5.67 -15.06
CA LEU A 760 -29.27 5.03 -13.87
C LEU A 760 -30.82 5.09 -13.83
N GLU A 761 -31.44 6.15 -14.35
CA GLU A 761 -32.90 6.25 -14.51
C GLU A 761 -33.41 5.37 -15.66
N GLU A 762 -32.74 5.38 -16.82
CA GLU A 762 -33.11 4.56 -17.99
C GLU A 762 -33.01 3.05 -17.72
N LEU A 763 -32.08 2.63 -16.85
CA LEU A 763 -32.00 1.25 -16.37
C LEU A 763 -33.11 0.92 -15.36
N GLY A 764 -33.76 1.91 -14.73
CA GLY A 764 -34.88 1.71 -13.80
C GLY A 764 -34.57 1.97 -12.32
N GLY A 765 -33.51 2.72 -12.00
CA GLY A 765 -33.26 3.25 -10.66
C GLY A 765 -34.14 4.47 -10.34
N GLU A 766 -34.46 4.67 -9.05
CA GLU A 766 -35.29 5.78 -8.59
C GLU A 766 -34.42 6.98 -8.13
N ARG A 767 -34.49 8.11 -8.85
CA ARG A 767 -33.70 9.31 -8.51
C ARG A 767 -34.31 10.05 -7.30
N ILE A 768 -33.65 10.04 -6.15
CA ILE A 768 -34.15 10.69 -4.91
C ILE A 768 -33.96 12.20 -4.88
N LEU A 769 -32.91 12.72 -5.54
CA LEU A 769 -32.69 14.16 -5.67
C LEU A 769 -32.09 14.45 -7.05
N LYS A 770 -32.63 15.47 -7.71
CA LYS A 770 -32.14 16.00 -9.00
C LYS A 770 -30.62 16.22 -8.95
N MET A 771 -29.93 15.79 -10.01
CA MET A 771 -28.49 16.03 -10.15
C MET A 771 -28.15 17.51 -9.95
N ARG A 772 -27.05 17.78 -9.24
CA ARG A 772 -26.47 19.13 -9.13
C ARG A 772 -25.08 19.18 -9.74
N GLU A 773 -24.71 20.37 -10.19
CA GLU A 773 -23.47 20.69 -10.88
C GLU A 773 -22.60 21.59 -9.98
N GLY A 774 -21.28 21.45 -10.04
CA GLY A 774 -20.32 22.34 -9.39
C GLY A 774 -19.32 22.92 -10.38
N ASP A 775 -19.42 24.22 -10.67
CA ASP A 775 -18.55 24.93 -11.61
C ASP A 775 -17.23 25.38 -10.98
N GLU A 776 -16.11 24.90 -11.52
CA GLU A 776 -14.76 25.31 -11.09
C GLU A 776 -14.50 26.83 -11.20
N LEU A 777 -15.26 27.55 -12.03
CA LEU A 777 -15.15 29.01 -12.16
C LEU A 777 -15.89 29.77 -11.04
N CYS A 778 -16.90 29.18 -10.42
CA CYS A 778 -17.78 29.83 -9.45
C CYS A 778 -18.47 28.80 -8.54
N GLY A 779 -18.27 28.90 -7.22
CA GLY A 779 -19.11 28.21 -6.25
C GLY A 779 -18.98 26.68 -6.14
N GLN A 780 -18.06 25.99 -6.86
CA GLN A 780 -17.95 24.52 -6.88
C GLN A 780 -18.09 23.81 -5.52
N GLU A 781 -17.45 24.34 -4.47
CA GLU A 781 -17.50 23.77 -3.12
C GLU A 781 -18.81 24.11 -2.38
N GLU A 782 -19.39 25.29 -2.62
CA GLU A 782 -20.69 25.70 -2.06
C GLU A 782 -21.84 24.89 -2.69
N ALA A 783 -21.80 24.68 -4.00
CA ALA A 783 -22.72 23.81 -4.72
C ALA A 783 -22.65 22.37 -4.19
N PHE A 784 -21.44 21.83 -3.96
CA PHE A 784 -21.26 20.51 -3.33
C PHE A 784 -21.81 20.49 -1.91
N ARG A 785 -21.39 21.41 -1.04
CA ARG A 785 -21.84 21.49 0.37
C ARG A 785 -23.37 21.58 0.45
N THR A 786 -24.01 22.34 -0.45
CA THR A 786 -25.47 22.51 -0.46
C THR A 786 -26.17 21.25 -1.00
N TRP A 787 -25.67 20.62 -2.07
CA TRP A 787 -26.18 19.31 -2.52
C TRP A 787 -26.05 18.24 -1.44
N ALA A 788 -24.88 18.13 -0.80
CA ALA A 788 -24.60 17.13 0.22
C ALA A 788 -25.55 17.21 1.42
N LYS A 789 -25.92 18.43 1.86
CA LYS A 789 -26.97 18.65 2.87
C LYS A 789 -28.36 18.23 2.39
N MET A 790 -28.74 18.64 1.18
CA MET A 790 -30.05 18.33 0.60
C MET A 790 -30.22 16.82 0.39
N VAL A 791 -29.26 16.16 -0.27
CA VAL A 791 -29.35 14.72 -0.58
C VAL A 791 -29.32 13.86 0.68
N PHE A 792 -28.60 14.29 1.74
CA PHE A 792 -28.67 13.62 3.04
C PHE A 792 -30.05 13.73 3.68
N LYS A 793 -30.66 14.93 3.70
CA LYS A 793 -32.02 15.12 4.21
C LYS A 793 -33.05 14.33 3.38
N THR A 794 -33.05 14.47 2.06
CA THR A 794 -34.00 13.76 1.18
C THR A 794 -33.83 12.24 1.28
N ALA A 795 -32.61 11.71 1.40
CA ALA A 795 -32.41 10.29 1.67
C ALA A 795 -32.99 9.88 3.04
N CYS A 796 -32.76 10.67 4.10
CA CYS A 796 -33.33 10.39 5.42
C CYS A 796 -34.85 10.34 5.41
N ASP A 797 -35.49 11.19 4.60
CA ASP A 797 -36.94 11.25 4.46
C ASP A 797 -37.49 10.09 3.62
N VAL A 798 -36.88 9.81 2.46
CA VAL A 798 -37.29 8.71 1.55
C VAL A 798 -37.13 7.32 2.19
N PHE A 799 -36.16 7.15 3.10
CA PHE A 799 -35.96 5.90 3.85
C PHE A 799 -36.57 5.92 5.27
N CYS A 800 -37.28 6.99 5.65
CA CYS A 800 -37.91 7.15 6.97
C CYS A 800 -36.96 6.93 8.17
N VAL A 801 -35.73 7.45 8.08
CA VAL A 801 -34.69 7.37 9.13
C VAL A 801 -34.36 8.72 9.79
N GLY A 802 -35.17 9.75 9.54
CA GLY A 802 -34.86 11.15 9.91
C GLY A 802 -35.08 11.55 11.37
N ASP A 803 -36.05 10.95 12.07
CA ASP A 803 -36.58 11.53 13.33
C ASP A 803 -35.58 11.52 14.51
N ASP A 804 -34.67 10.54 14.55
CA ASP A 804 -33.60 10.43 15.56
C ASP A 804 -32.29 11.18 15.17
N VAL A 805 -32.24 11.83 14.00
CA VAL A 805 -30.98 12.32 13.41
C VAL A 805 -30.82 13.83 13.58
N ASN A 806 -29.83 14.24 14.38
CA ASN A 806 -29.47 15.66 14.50
C ASN A 806 -28.79 16.16 13.20
N ILE A 807 -29.61 16.75 12.33
CA ILE A 807 -29.22 17.29 11.02
C ILE A 807 -28.13 18.37 11.15
N GLU A 808 -28.16 19.22 12.18
CA GLU A 808 -27.16 20.27 12.38
C GLU A 808 -25.75 19.69 12.67
N LYS A 809 -25.67 18.60 13.43
CA LYS A 809 -24.43 17.89 13.74
C LYS A 809 -23.88 17.16 12.51
N ALA A 810 -24.74 16.53 11.71
CA ALA A 810 -24.35 15.98 10.41
C ALA A 810 -23.83 17.08 9.47
N ASN A 811 -24.55 18.21 9.38
CA ASN A 811 -24.18 19.39 8.59
C ASN A 811 -22.92 20.10 9.09
N SER A 812 -22.58 19.98 10.37
CA SER A 812 -21.32 20.48 10.94
C SER A 812 -20.14 19.59 10.57
N SER A 813 -20.36 18.30 10.30
CA SER A 813 -19.31 17.37 9.85
C SER A 813 -18.76 17.73 8.46
N LEU A 814 -19.55 18.43 7.64
CA LEU A 814 -19.13 19.03 6.36
C LEU A 814 -18.14 20.20 6.53
N THR A 815 -18.22 20.96 7.63
CA THR A 815 -17.43 22.18 7.85
C THR A 815 -16.22 21.93 8.75
N SER A 816 -16.32 21.04 9.74
CA SER A 816 -15.20 20.62 10.59
C SER A 816 -14.77 19.18 10.25
N ASN A 817 -14.13 19.00 9.09
CA ASN A 817 -13.66 17.70 8.61
C ASN A 817 -12.60 17.10 9.56
N ASP A 818 -12.69 15.82 9.91
CA ASP A 818 -11.86 15.21 10.97
C ASP A 818 -10.37 15.06 10.58
N ARG A 819 -10.04 15.13 9.28
CA ARG A 819 -8.65 15.22 8.77
C ARG A 819 -8.11 16.66 8.68
N SER A 820 -8.85 17.65 9.19
CA SER A 820 -8.33 19.02 9.33
C SER A 820 -7.11 19.04 10.26
N TRP A 821 -6.11 19.84 9.91
CA TRP A 821 -4.86 19.90 10.67
C TRP A 821 -5.06 20.40 12.10
N LYS A 822 -4.37 19.74 13.04
CA LYS A 822 -4.19 20.14 14.43
C LYS A 822 -2.75 19.74 14.82
N ARG A 823 -2.02 20.56 15.59
CA ARG A 823 -0.62 20.25 16.00
C ARG A 823 -0.51 18.92 16.75
N SER A 824 -1.55 18.49 17.46
CA SER A 824 -1.64 17.19 18.13
C SER A 824 -1.97 16.00 17.20
N LYS A 825 -2.39 16.25 15.95
CA LYS A 825 -2.75 15.21 14.97
C LYS A 825 -1.66 14.86 13.96
N PHE A 826 -0.63 15.68 13.76
CA PHE A 826 0.39 15.43 12.73
C PHE A 826 1.81 15.65 13.28
N ARG A 827 2.74 14.73 12.98
CA ARG A 827 4.16 14.86 13.33
C ARG A 827 5.07 14.43 12.18
N LEU A 828 6.32 14.88 12.22
CA LEU A 828 7.39 14.32 11.39
C LEU A 828 8.27 13.39 12.22
N THR A 829 8.71 12.29 11.61
CA THR A 829 9.71 11.37 12.20
C THR A 829 10.84 11.11 11.21
N TYR A 830 12.05 10.88 11.72
CA TYR A 830 13.24 10.67 10.89
C TYR A 830 13.30 9.26 10.31
N THR A 831 13.87 9.14 9.10
CA THR A 831 14.11 7.86 8.41
C THR A 831 15.57 7.78 7.94
N ALA A 832 16.09 6.56 7.76
CA ALA A 832 17.38 6.32 7.14
C ALA A 832 17.32 6.22 5.60
N GLU A 833 16.14 5.91 5.04
CA GLU A 833 15.95 5.62 3.62
C GLU A 833 14.84 6.46 2.99
N ALA A 834 15.01 6.76 1.70
CA ALA A 834 14.05 7.48 0.86
C ALA A 834 14.12 6.94 -0.60
N PRO A 835 12.98 6.77 -1.29
CA PRO A 835 12.97 6.34 -2.69
C PRO A 835 13.54 7.42 -3.62
N LYS A 836 14.10 6.99 -4.77
CA LYS A 836 14.49 7.93 -5.83
C LYS A 836 13.26 8.65 -6.38
N LEU A 837 13.41 9.89 -6.85
CA LEU A 837 12.29 10.75 -7.31
C LEU A 837 11.25 10.03 -8.17
N ILE A 838 11.68 9.24 -9.17
CA ILE A 838 10.78 8.46 -10.02
C ILE A 838 9.98 7.42 -9.23
N GLN A 839 10.62 6.69 -8.32
CA GLN A 839 9.98 5.68 -7.47
C GLN A 839 9.00 6.33 -6.48
N GLY A 840 9.35 7.50 -5.92
CA GLY A 840 8.48 8.29 -5.05
C GLY A 840 7.23 8.78 -5.79
N LEU A 841 7.40 9.39 -6.97
CA LEU A 841 6.28 9.85 -7.80
C LEU A 841 5.39 8.67 -8.27
N ASN A 842 5.97 7.51 -8.60
CA ASN A 842 5.21 6.29 -8.91
C ASN A 842 4.31 5.88 -7.73
N GLY A 843 4.82 5.95 -6.50
CA GLY A 843 4.04 5.65 -5.29
C GLY A 843 2.91 6.66 -5.04
N VAL A 844 3.20 7.96 -5.13
CA VAL A 844 2.24 9.05 -4.89
C VAL A 844 1.10 9.04 -5.90
N HIS A 845 1.43 8.95 -7.19
CA HIS A 845 0.46 9.11 -8.28
C HIS A 845 -0.11 7.77 -8.78
N LYS A 846 0.41 6.63 -8.30
CA LYS A 846 0.04 5.26 -8.72
C LYS A 846 0.14 5.02 -10.24
N LYS A 847 0.96 5.79 -10.95
CA LYS A 847 1.23 5.63 -12.39
C LYS A 847 2.67 5.21 -12.64
N ARG A 848 2.94 4.65 -13.83
CA ARG A 848 4.32 4.41 -14.31
C ARG A 848 4.88 5.71 -14.85
N ILE A 849 5.99 6.17 -14.26
CA ILE A 849 6.72 7.38 -14.67
C ILE A 849 8.15 6.95 -15.02
N SER A 850 8.69 7.54 -16.07
CA SER A 850 10.04 7.29 -16.59
C SER A 850 10.91 8.54 -16.50
N ALA A 851 12.22 8.37 -16.67
CA ALA A 851 13.20 9.45 -16.63
C ALA A 851 13.66 9.80 -18.05
N ALA A 852 13.02 10.79 -18.68
CA ALA A 852 13.57 11.44 -19.86
C ALA A 852 14.72 12.40 -19.47
N ARG A 853 15.46 12.93 -20.44
CA ARG A 853 16.48 13.98 -20.23
C ARG A 853 16.31 15.16 -21.19
N LEU A 854 16.56 16.38 -20.74
CA LEU A 854 16.56 17.55 -21.63
C LEU A 854 17.76 17.50 -22.59
N LEU A 855 17.50 17.51 -23.90
CA LEU A 855 18.52 17.71 -24.94
C LEU A 855 18.76 19.21 -25.19
N SER A 856 17.69 19.96 -25.47
CA SER A 856 17.78 21.39 -25.78
C SER A 856 16.45 22.13 -25.65
N ARG A 857 16.53 23.46 -25.52
CA ARG A 857 15.38 24.38 -25.49
C ARG A 857 15.65 25.64 -26.33
N GLN A 858 14.65 26.10 -27.09
CA GLN A 858 14.75 27.25 -28.00
C GLN A 858 13.47 28.09 -27.97
N ASN A 859 13.56 29.43 -27.98
CA ASN A 859 12.37 30.29 -28.10
C ASN A 859 11.89 30.33 -29.57
N LEU A 860 10.62 30.02 -29.79
CA LEU A 860 9.95 30.01 -31.11
C LEU A 860 9.37 31.37 -31.50
N GLN A 861 9.38 32.35 -30.59
CA GLN A 861 8.89 33.71 -30.82
C GLN A 861 10.05 34.67 -31.04
N SER A 862 9.78 35.75 -31.78
CA SER A 862 10.73 36.84 -32.01
C SER A 862 11.27 37.39 -30.67
N PRO A 863 12.56 37.77 -30.56
CA PRO A 863 13.09 38.46 -29.39
C PRO A 863 12.36 39.77 -29.03
N LYS A 864 11.59 40.33 -29.97
CA LYS A 864 10.72 41.50 -29.76
C LYS A 864 9.35 41.15 -29.14
N SER A 865 9.07 39.88 -28.88
CA SER A 865 7.81 39.41 -28.28
C SER A 865 7.73 39.74 -26.79
N SER A 866 6.60 40.29 -26.34
CA SER A 866 6.26 40.41 -24.91
C SER A 866 5.76 39.10 -24.28
N ARG A 867 6.00 37.97 -24.95
CA ARG A 867 5.66 36.59 -24.56
C ARG A 867 6.79 35.65 -24.99
N SER A 868 6.73 34.40 -24.55
CA SER A 868 7.60 33.34 -25.05
C SER A 868 6.84 32.02 -25.17
N THR A 869 7.16 31.29 -26.23
CA THR A 869 6.81 29.88 -26.41
C THR A 869 8.12 29.18 -26.75
N ILE A 870 8.49 28.16 -25.99
CA ILE A 870 9.71 27.39 -26.22
C ILE A 870 9.41 26.06 -26.90
N PHE A 871 10.29 25.68 -27.81
CA PHE A 871 10.49 24.32 -28.26
C PHE A 871 11.40 23.62 -27.25
N VAL A 872 11.05 22.40 -26.86
CA VAL A 872 11.81 21.56 -25.92
C VAL A 872 12.04 20.20 -26.57
N ARG A 873 13.29 19.71 -26.58
CA ARG A 873 13.62 18.35 -27.02
C ARG A 873 14.04 17.51 -25.83
N LEU A 874 13.39 16.36 -25.64
CA LEU A 874 13.69 15.39 -24.59
C LEU A 874 14.17 14.07 -25.20
N HIS A 875 15.17 13.44 -24.61
CA HIS A 875 15.60 12.07 -24.94
C HIS A 875 14.86 11.05 -24.06
N THR A 876 14.31 9.99 -24.65
CA THR A 876 13.58 8.91 -23.95
C THR A 876 14.51 7.93 -23.23
N ASN A 877 15.80 7.91 -23.59
CA ASN A 877 16.78 6.91 -23.16
C ASN A 877 16.39 5.46 -23.54
N GLY A 878 15.61 5.26 -24.61
CA GLY A 878 15.12 3.95 -25.03
C GLY A 878 14.07 3.33 -24.10
N HIS A 879 13.48 4.10 -23.16
CA HIS A 879 12.47 3.58 -22.24
C HIS A 879 11.19 3.13 -23.00
N PRO A 880 10.74 1.87 -22.86
CA PRO A 880 9.57 1.37 -23.58
C PRO A 880 8.26 2.02 -23.10
N ASP A 881 8.16 2.42 -21.82
CA ASP A 881 7.02 3.16 -21.27
C ASP A 881 6.93 4.64 -21.80
N LEU A 882 7.86 5.07 -22.66
CA LEU A 882 7.85 6.38 -23.35
C LEU A 882 7.62 6.27 -24.88
N GLN A 883 7.22 5.11 -25.38
CA GLN A 883 6.73 4.97 -26.76
C GLN A 883 5.39 5.71 -26.95
N TYR A 884 5.22 6.37 -28.10
CA TYR A 884 4.06 7.23 -28.40
C TYR A 884 3.69 7.20 -29.88
N GLN A 885 2.48 7.63 -30.21
CA GLN A 885 2.03 7.92 -31.57
C GLN A 885 1.76 9.43 -31.77
N PRO A 886 1.91 9.97 -32.99
CA PRO A 886 1.63 11.38 -33.25
C PRO A 886 0.17 11.74 -32.95
N GLY A 887 -0.02 12.63 -31.97
CA GLY A 887 -1.31 12.98 -31.39
C GLY A 887 -1.35 12.82 -29.86
N ASP A 888 -0.50 11.93 -29.32
CA ASP A 888 -0.38 11.68 -27.88
C ASP A 888 0.12 12.89 -27.07
N HIS A 889 -0.11 12.86 -25.77
CA HIS A 889 0.34 13.86 -24.81
C HIS A 889 1.44 13.31 -23.91
N LEU A 890 2.45 14.12 -23.57
CA LEU A 890 3.40 13.82 -22.51
C LEU A 890 2.92 14.49 -21.21
N GLY A 891 2.68 13.72 -20.16
CA GLY A 891 2.46 14.21 -18.80
C GLY A 891 3.81 14.42 -18.10
N VAL A 892 4.12 15.65 -17.73
CA VAL A 892 5.42 16.05 -17.15
C VAL A 892 5.27 16.53 -15.71
N PHE A 893 6.05 15.96 -14.78
CA PHE A 893 6.13 16.40 -13.39
C PHE A 893 7.27 17.41 -13.21
N PRO A 894 6.99 18.66 -12.81
CA PRO A 894 8.01 19.69 -12.65
C PRO A 894 8.62 19.72 -11.24
N GLY A 895 9.68 20.50 -11.08
CA GLY A 895 10.06 21.09 -9.80
C GLY A 895 9.49 22.50 -9.64
N ASN A 896 9.07 22.87 -8.44
CA ASN A 896 8.84 24.27 -8.06
C ASN A 896 10.18 25.05 -8.05
N HIS A 897 10.10 26.38 -8.16
CA HIS A 897 11.28 27.25 -8.18
C HIS A 897 12.00 27.23 -6.83
N GLU A 898 13.33 27.13 -6.82
CA GLU A 898 14.10 26.94 -5.58
C GLU A 898 13.96 28.14 -4.64
N ASP A 899 14.01 29.37 -5.15
CA ASP A 899 13.76 30.59 -4.35
C ASP A 899 12.41 30.55 -3.61
N LEU A 900 11.36 30.01 -4.24
CA LEU A 900 10.03 29.92 -3.64
C LEU A 900 9.94 28.79 -2.60
N VAL A 901 10.65 27.68 -2.85
CA VAL A 901 10.80 26.57 -1.88
C VAL A 901 11.60 27.03 -0.65
N ASN A 902 12.70 27.74 -0.85
CA ASN A 902 13.55 28.26 0.21
C ASN A 902 12.82 29.35 1.01
N ALA A 903 12.18 30.32 0.36
CA ALA A 903 11.39 31.36 1.02
C ALA A 903 10.16 30.80 1.77
N LEU A 904 9.66 29.62 1.40
CA LEU A 904 8.68 28.88 2.19
C LEU A 904 9.33 28.21 3.41
N ILE A 905 10.45 27.52 3.25
CA ILE A 905 11.15 26.80 4.33
C ILE A 905 11.69 27.77 5.40
N GLU A 906 12.22 28.93 5.02
CA GLU A 906 12.68 29.99 5.93
C GLU A 906 11.56 30.57 6.83
N ARG A 907 10.29 30.25 6.53
CA ARG A 907 9.10 30.73 7.24
C ARG A 907 8.51 29.65 8.16
N LEU A 908 9.22 28.53 8.32
CA LEU A 908 8.88 27.40 9.18
C LEU A 908 9.84 27.38 10.39
N GLU A 909 9.33 27.29 11.63
CA GLU A 909 10.19 27.31 12.83
C GLU A 909 10.70 25.91 13.20
N ASP A 910 9.81 24.92 13.32
CA ASP A 910 10.13 23.52 13.64
C ASP A 910 10.67 22.72 12.43
N ALA A 911 11.27 23.37 11.42
CA ALA A 911 11.66 22.70 10.19
C ALA A 911 12.85 21.74 10.41
N PRO A 912 12.73 20.46 10.00
CA PRO A 912 13.90 19.58 9.88
C PRO A 912 14.94 20.20 8.95
N PRO A 913 16.25 19.99 9.20
CA PRO A 913 17.30 20.47 8.30
C PRO A 913 17.04 20.03 6.85
N ILE A 914 17.25 20.93 5.88
CA ILE A 914 16.86 20.75 4.46
C ILE A 914 17.38 19.48 3.77
N ASN A 915 18.41 18.86 4.32
CA ASN A 915 19.07 17.64 3.82
C ASN A 915 18.68 16.36 4.59
N GLN A 916 17.86 16.47 5.64
CA GLN A 916 17.51 15.34 6.52
C GLN A 916 16.21 14.67 6.06
N LEU A 917 16.22 13.34 6.02
CA LEU A 917 15.09 12.53 5.53
C LEU A 917 14.05 12.35 6.63
N VAL A 918 12.79 12.63 6.30
CA VAL A 918 11.63 12.56 7.21
C VAL A 918 10.43 11.89 6.53
N LYS A 919 9.53 11.33 7.33
CA LYS A 919 8.18 10.92 6.93
C LYS A 919 7.12 11.61 7.80
N VAL A 920 5.87 11.64 7.31
CA VAL A 920 4.71 12.19 8.01
C VAL A 920 3.98 11.06 8.75
N GLU A 921 3.57 11.31 9.99
CA GLU A 921 2.69 10.43 10.77
C GLU A 921 1.45 11.20 11.24
N LEU A 922 0.29 10.55 11.11
CA LEU A 922 -1.04 11.05 11.49
C LEU A 922 -1.49 10.33 12.77
N LEU A 923 -2.02 11.08 13.75
CA LEU A 923 -2.74 10.54 14.89
C LEU A 923 -4.18 10.25 14.47
N GLU A 924 -4.48 8.99 14.19
CA GLU A 924 -5.84 8.55 13.99
C GLU A 924 -6.59 8.53 15.33
N GLU A 925 -7.80 9.10 15.34
CA GLU A 925 -8.69 9.15 16.51
C GLU A 925 -9.93 8.29 16.25
N ARG A 926 -9.93 7.02 16.65
CA ARG A 926 -11.07 6.12 16.49
C ARG A 926 -11.98 6.18 17.71
N SER A 927 -13.12 6.88 17.58
CA SER A 927 -14.18 6.87 18.59
C SER A 927 -14.80 5.47 18.72
N THR A 928 -14.89 4.97 19.95
CA THR A 928 -15.52 3.68 20.29
C THR A 928 -16.53 3.86 21.42
N ALA A 929 -17.36 2.85 21.68
CA ALA A 929 -18.28 2.83 22.82
C ALA A 929 -17.60 2.80 24.20
N LEU A 930 -16.25 2.78 24.25
CA LEU A 930 -15.44 2.90 25.47
C LEU A 930 -14.64 4.23 25.53
N GLY A 931 -14.84 5.13 24.57
CA GLY A 931 -14.08 6.38 24.42
C GLY A 931 -13.24 6.43 23.14
N VAL A 932 -12.42 7.47 23.00
CA VAL A 932 -11.58 7.71 21.81
C VAL A 932 -10.24 7.01 21.96
N ILE A 933 -9.96 6.07 21.05
CA ILE A 933 -8.64 5.44 20.89
C ILE A 933 -7.78 6.31 19.98
N ARG A 934 -6.48 6.41 20.28
CA ARG A 934 -5.52 7.27 19.57
C ARG A 934 -4.27 6.47 19.17
N ASN A 935 -3.91 6.48 17.89
CA ASN A 935 -2.76 5.75 17.32
C ASN A 935 -2.05 6.60 16.26
N TRP A 936 -0.72 6.70 16.34
CA TRP A 936 0.09 7.29 15.27
C TRP A 936 0.32 6.25 14.17
N GLU A 937 -0.02 6.59 12.92
CA GLU A 937 0.18 5.77 11.72
C GLU A 937 0.86 6.59 10.62
N ASP A 938 1.56 5.93 9.69
CA ASP A 938 2.30 6.60 8.61
C ASP A 938 1.32 7.18 7.57
N GLU A 939 1.36 8.51 7.37
CA GLU A 939 0.56 9.19 6.34
C GLU A 939 1.25 9.05 4.99
N ASN A 940 0.94 7.95 4.29
CA ASN A 940 1.57 7.53 3.05
C ASN A 940 1.24 8.42 1.82
N ARG A 941 0.84 9.69 2.02
CA ARG A 941 0.51 10.65 0.96
C ARG A 941 1.74 11.27 0.29
N ILE A 942 2.84 11.37 1.03
CA ILE A 942 4.17 11.81 0.55
C ILE A 942 5.17 10.72 0.96
N PRO A 943 6.08 10.26 0.08
CA PRO A 943 7.10 9.29 0.44
C PRO A 943 8.09 9.90 1.44
N PRO A 944 8.84 9.07 2.20
CA PRO A 944 9.93 9.58 3.02
C PRO A 944 10.94 10.33 2.15
N CYS A 945 11.22 11.60 2.47
CA CYS A 945 12.07 12.49 1.66
C CYS A 945 12.57 13.67 2.51
N THR A 946 13.37 14.59 1.94
CA THR A 946 13.67 15.86 2.63
C THR A 946 12.51 16.85 2.49
N ILE A 947 12.39 17.78 3.43
CA ILE A 947 11.38 18.86 3.36
C ILE A 947 11.53 19.73 2.10
N PHE A 948 12.77 19.91 1.62
CA PHE A 948 13.05 20.56 0.33
C PHE A 948 12.50 19.74 -0.86
N GLN A 949 12.66 18.41 -0.86
CA GLN A 949 12.08 17.54 -1.90
C GLN A 949 10.55 17.53 -1.86
N ALA A 950 9.94 17.54 -0.66
CA ALA A 950 8.49 17.64 -0.48
C ALA A 950 7.92 18.88 -1.18
N PHE A 951 8.42 20.08 -0.85
CA PHE A 951 7.96 21.33 -1.47
C PHE A 951 8.44 21.51 -2.92
N LYS A 952 9.57 20.93 -3.33
CA LYS A 952 10.04 21.05 -4.71
C LYS A 952 9.29 20.15 -5.68
N TYR A 953 9.00 18.90 -5.33
CA TYR A 953 8.52 17.90 -6.30
C TYR A 953 7.17 17.24 -5.98
N TYR A 954 6.69 17.29 -4.73
CA TYR A 954 5.48 16.54 -4.32
C TYR A 954 4.29 17.44 -3.97
N LEU A 955 4.50 18.72 -3.60
CA LEU A 955 3.45 19.64 -3.16
C LEU A 955 3.29 20.86 -4.10
N ASP A 956 2.05 21.32 -4.28
CA ASP A 956 1.75 22.59 -4.93
C ASP A 956 1.78 23.73 -3.90
N ILE A 957 2.76 24.62 -4.06
CA ILE A 957 2.97 25.81 -3.22
C ILE A 957 2.52 27.11 -3.94
N THR A 958 1.90 26.97 -5.12
CA THR A 958 1.63 28.05 -6.08
C THR A 958 0.16 28.28 -6.37
N THR A 959 -0.66 27.24 -6.32
CA THR A 959 -2.13 27.37 -6.42
C THR A 959 -2.65 28.13 -5.19
N PRO A 960 -3.51 29.16 -5.36
CA PRO A 960 -4.05 29.92 -4.23
C PRO A 960 -4.77 29.05 -3.19
N PRO A 961 -4.55 29.28 -1.88
CA PRO A 961 -5.13 28.45 -0.84
C PRO A 961 -6.65 28.58 -0.79
N THR A 962 -7.32 27.43 -0.72
CA THR A 962 -8.78 27.29 -0.62
C THR A 962 -9.38 27.99 0.60
N PRO A 963 -10.70 28.26 0.63
CA PRO A 963 -11.36 28.86 1.79
C PRO A 963 -11.13 28.06 3.10
N LEU A 964 -11.04 26.73 3.01
CA LEU A 964 -10.73 25.86 4.14
C LEU A 964 -9.28 26.03 4.64
N GLN A 965 -8.30 26.15 3.73
CA GLN A 965 -6.91 26.46 4.10
C GLN A 965 -6.78 27.87 4.69
N LEU A 966 -7.57 28.85 4.21
CA LEU A 966 -7.62 30.19 4.81
C LEU A 966 -8.24 30.18 6.22
N GLN A 967 -9.21 29.30 6.51
CA GLN A 967 -9.73 29.08 7.87
C GLN A 967 -8.68 28.44 8.78
N LEU A 968 -7.89 27.49 8.27
CA LEU A 968 -6.74 26.94 8.98
C LEU A 968 -5.73 28.04 9.30
N PHE A 969 -5.31 28.85 8.31
CA PHE A 969 -4.39 29.98 8.55
C PHE A 969 -4.96 31.01 9.52
N ALA A 970 -6.27 31.29 9.49
CA ALA A 970 -6.92 32.17 10.47
C ALA A 970 -6.80 31.65 11.92
N SER A 971 -6.85 30.32 12.12
CA SER A 971 -6.64 29.70 13.43
C SER A 971 -5.17 29.72 13.90
N LEU A 972 -4.23 30.01 13.01
CA LEU A 972 -2.80 30.12 13.26
C LEU A 972 -2.31 31.59 13.32
N ALA A 973 -3.11 32.55 12.91
CA ALA A 973 -2.74 33.96 12.87
C ALA A 973 -2.64 34.57 14.28
N SER A 974 -1.43 35.02 14.65
CA SER A 974 -1.15 35.64 15.95
C SER A 974 -1.75 37.05 16.10
N ASN A 975 -2.08 37.71 14.99
CA ASN A 975 -2.70 39.03 14.96
C ASN A 975 -4.21 38.92 14.69
N GLU A 976 -5.03 39.39 15.62
CA GLU A 976 -6.50 39.34 15.49
C GLU A 976 -7.01 40.07 14.23
N LYS A 977 -6.37 41.16 13.79
CA LYS A 977 -6.77 41.88 12.57
C LYS A 977 -6.57 41.03 11.30
N GLU A 978 -5.47 40.29 11.25
CA GLU A 978 -5.14 39.40 10.13
C GLU A 978 -6.01 38.15 10.15
N LYS A 979 -6.23 37.56 11.33
CA LYS A 979 -7.19 36.48 11.58
C LYS A 979 -8.60 36.85 11.10
N GLN A 980 -9.13 38.01 11.47
CA GLN A 980 -10.44 38.47 11.00
C GLN A 980 -10.46 38.70 9.48
N ARG A 981 -9.37 39.19 8.87
CA ARG A 981 -9.26 39.29 7.41
C ARG A 981 -9.27 37.91 6.73
N LEU A 982 -8.53 36.94 7.24
CA LEU A 982 -8.52 35.56 6.74
C LEU A 982 -9.90 34.88 6.89
N LEU A 983 -10.61 35.12 8.01
CA LEU A 983 -11.99 34.65 8.18
C LEU A 983 -12.96 35.27 7.15
N VAL A 984 -12.83 36.57 6.85
CA VAL A 984 -13.60 37.22 5.76
C VAL A 984 -13.23 36.62 4.40
N LEU A 985 -11.95 36.40 4.12
CA LEU A 985 -11.46 35.78 2.88
C LEU A 985 -11.80 34.29 2.76
N SER A 986 -12.37 33.65 3.80
CA SER A 986 -12.93 32.30 3.72
C SER A 986 -14.40 32.26 3.28
N LYS A 987 -15.02 33.42 3.02
CA LYS A 987 -16.40 33.53 2.49
C LYS A 987 -16.34 33.71 0.98
N VAL A 988 -17.25 33.05 0.25
CA VAL A 988 -17.14 32.82 -1.21
C VAL A 988 -16.97 34.10 -2.04
N SER A 989 -17.78 35.14 -1.81
CA SER A 989 -17.67 36.40 -2.58
C SER A 989 -16.33 37.15 -2.31
N PRO A 990 -15.95 37.49 -1.06
CA PRO A 990 -14.63 38.07 -0.76
C PRO A 990 -13.44 37.18 -1.17
N TYR A 991 -13.59 35.86 -1.09
CA TYR A 991 -12.58 34.89 -1.51
C TYR A 991 -12.29 35.01 -3.01
N GLU A 992 -13.33 34.87 -3.85
CA GLU A 992 -13.16 34.89 -5.31
C GLU A 992 -12.67 36.26 -5.80
N GLU A 993 -13.09 37.36 -5.18
CA GLU A 993 -12.54 38.70 -5.48
C GLU A 993 -11.03 38.77 -5.24
N TRP A 994 -10.56 38.42 -4.03
CA TRP A 994 -9.14 38.44 -3.68
C TRP A 994 -8.31 37.45 -4.49
N LYS A 995 -8.82 36.22 -4.66
CA LYS A 995 -8.23 35.14 -5.47
C LYS A 995 -8.00 35.59 -6.91
N TRP A 996 -9.01 36.11 -7.61
CA TRP A 996 -8.84 36.55 -9.00
C TRP A 996 -8.09 37.88 -9.14
N ALA A 997 -8.16 38.77 -8.16
CA ALA A 997 -7.41 40.04 -8.17
C ALA A 997 -5.91 39.87 -7.92
N ARG A 998 -5.48 38.80 -7.21
CA ARG A 998 -4.07 38.61 -6.82
C ARG A 998 -3.43 37.29 -7.24
N THR A 999 -4.20 36.22 -7.41
CA THR A 999 -3.73 34.83 -7.64
C THR A 999 -2.58 34.40 -6.70
N PRO A 1000 -2.64 34.68 -5.40
CA PRO A 1000 -1.47 34.65 -4.53
C PRO A 1000 -0.97 33.22 -4.26
N THR A 1001 0.34 33.03 -4.33
CA THR A 1001 1.03 31.79 -3.91
C THR A 1001 1.00 31.62 -2.39
N ILE A 1002 1.30 30.41 -1.88
CA ILE A 1002 1.34 30.15 -0.43
C ILE A 1002 2.32 31.09 0.28
N VAL A 1003 3.49 31.35 -0.31
CA VAL A 1003 4.51 32.25 0.25
C VAL A 1003 4.02 33.70 0.31
N GLU A 1004 3.26 34.17 -0.69
CA GLU A 1004 2.68 35.53 -0.65
C GLU A 1004 1.58 35.65 0.40
N VAL A 1005 0.77 34.60 0.62
CA VAL A 1005 -0.24 34.59 1.69
C VAL A 1005 0.41 34.60 3.07
N LEU A 1006 1.51 33.88 3.28
CA LEU A 1006 2.29 33.88 4.52
C LEU A 1006 3.07 35.20 4.74
N ASN A 1007 3.34 35.97 3.69
CA ASN A 1007 3.91 37.31 3.78
C ASN A 1007 2.82 38.41 3.99
N GLU A 1008 1.61 38.24 3.44
CA GLU A 1008 0.48 39.15 3.70
C GLU A 1008 -0.11 38.94 5.12
N PHE A 1009 -0.10 37.70 5.61
CA PHE A 1009 -0.63 37.32 6.92
C PHE A 1009 0.41 36.46 7.68
N PRO A 1010 1.34 37.08 8.44
CA PRO A 1010 2.32 36.39 9.28
C PRO A 1010 1.68 35.55 10.39
N VAL A 1011 1.34 34.31 10.06
CA VAL A 1011 0.87 33.30 11.02
C VAL A 1011 1.95 32.94 12.05
N GLY A 1012 1.49 32.49 13.22
CA GLY A 1012 2.34 31.98 14.29
C GLY A 1012 3.25 30.86 13.77
N ARG A 1013 4.55 31.07 13.90
CA ARG A 1013 5.59 30.29 13.21
C ARG A 1013 5.65 28.83 13.67
N ASP A 1014 5.19 28.55 14.89
CA ASP A 1014 5.13 27.25 15.57
C ASP A 1014 4.37 26.11 14.85
N ALA A 1015 3.69 26.38 13.73
CA ALA A 1015 2.59 25.52 13.24
C ALA A 1015 2.76 24.91 11.85
N LEU A 1016 3.58 25.50 10.97
CA LEU A 1016 3.45 25.27 9.52
C LEU A 1016 3.99 23.91 9.02
N VAL A 1017 4.93 23.28 9.73
CA VAL A 1017 5.68 22.12 9.22
C VAL A 1017 4.80 20.90 8.91
N PRO A 1018 3.90 20.43 9.79
CA PRO A 1018 2.99 19.35 9.45
C PRO A 1018 1.75 19.84 8.70
N ALA A 1019 1.52 21.15 8.63
CA ALA A 1019 0.44 21.74 7.81
C ALA A 1019 0.75 21.68 6.31
N ALA A 1020 2.02 21.42 5.93
CA ALA A 1020 2.40 21.02 4.58
C ALA A 1020 1.58 19.83 4.05
N ASP A 1021 1.08 18.95 4.93
CA ASP A 1021 0.24 17.83 4.49
C ASP A 1021 -1.17 18.27 4.01
N GLN A 1022 -1.60 19.49 4.35
CA GLN A 1022 -2.84 20.07 3.85
C GLN A 1022 -2.67 20.75 2.48
N LEU A 1023 -1.45 20.83 1.92
CA LEU A 1023 -1.21 21.33 0.57
C LEU A 1023 -1.53 20.24 -0.48
N SER A 1024 -2.09 20.64 -1.61
CA SER A 1024 -2.40 19.75 -2.73
C SER A 1024 -1.14 19.09 -3.30
N LEU A 1025 -1.25 17.86 -3.81
CA LEU A 1025 -0.15 17.19 -4.50
C LEU A 1025 0.19 17.91 -5.82
N LEU A 1026 1.48 18.01 -6.15
CA LEU A 1026 1.96 18.67 -7.37
C LEU A 1026 1.58 17.85 -8.61
N GLN A 1027 0.59 18.34 -9.36
CA GLN A 1027 0.06 17.60 -10.52
C GLN A 1027 1.01 17.64 -11.73
N PRO A 1028 1.04 16.57 -12.56
CA PRO A 1028 1.71 16.63 -13.85
C PRO A 1028 0.99 17.61 -14.77
N ARG A 1029 1.74 18.24 -15.69
CA ARG A 1029 1.19 19.11 -16.73
C ARG A 1029 1.34 18.43 -18.09
N TYR A 1030 0.24 18.31 -18.82
CA TYR A 1030 0.17 17.64 -20.12
C TYR A 1030 0.54 18.58 -21.28
N TYR A 1031 1.27 18.06 -22.27
CA TYR A 1031 1.66 18.77 -23.49
C TYR A 1031 1.51 17.83 -24.70
N SER A 1032 0.90 18.27 -25.81
CA SER A 1032 0.93 17.49 -27.06
C SER A 1032 2.37 17.28 -27.53
N ILE A 1033 2.67 16.03 -27.86
CA ILE A 1033 3.96 15.69 -28.46
C ILE A 1033 4.01 16.31 -29.86
N SER A 1034 5.09 17.07 -30.09
CA SER A 1034 5.31 17.93 -31.25
C SER A 1034 6.31 17.32 -32.25
N SER A 1035 6.60 16.03 -32.11
CA SER A 1035 7.53 15.22 -32.91
C SER A 1035 6.85 14.03 -33.58
N SER A 1036 7.43 13.54 -34.67
CA SER A 1036 7.20 12.17 -35.16
C SER A 1036 8.25 11.22 -34.58
N PRO A 1037 7.88 10.04 -34.06
CA PRO A 1037 8.84 9.07 -33.51
C PRO A 1037 9.68 8.40 -34.61
N ASP A 1038 9.15 8.28 -35.83
CA ASP A 1038 9.92 7.82 -37.00
C ASP A 1038 10.96 8.86 -37.44
N MET A 1039 10.61 10.16 -37.39
CA MET A 1039 11.52 11.24 -37.78
C MET A 1039 12.59 11.53 -36.71
N TYR A 1040 12.24 11.36 -35.44
CA TYR A 1040 13.14 11.55 -34.30
C TYR A 1040 13.06 10.36 -33.33
N PRO A 1041 13.70 9.21 -33.66
CA PRO A 1041 13.80 8.07 -32.77
C PRO A 1041 14.40 8.46 -31.42
N ASP A 1042 13.89 7.88 -30.34
CA ASP A 1042 14.25 8.17 -28.95
C ASP A 1042 14.13 9.65 -28.52
N GLU A 1043 13.37 10.47 -29.25
CA GLU A 1043 13.04 11.85 -28.85
C GLU A 1043 11.54 12.13 -28.71
N VAL A 1044 11.22 12.97 -27.73
CA VAL A 1044 9.91 13.60 -27.54
C VAL A 1044 10.08 15.11 -27.56
N HIS A 1045 9.43 15.80 -28.50
CA HIS A 1045 9.47 17.26 -28.60
C HIS A 1045 8.21 17.88 -28.03
N LEU A 1046 8.30 19.04 -27.37
CA LEU A 1046 7.16 19.75 -26.78
C LEU A 1046 7.11 21.22 -27.22
N THR A 1047 5.91 21.74 -27.49
CA THR A 1047 5.66 23.17 -27.79
C THR A 1047 5.09 23.86 -26.55
N VAL A 1048 5.98 24.38 -25.68
CA VAL A 1048 5.62 24.88 -24.35
C VAL A 1048 5.48 26.40 -24.35
N ARG A 1049 4.25 26.90 -24.32
CA ARG A 1049 3.99 28.32 -24.03
C ARG A 1049 4.32 28.63 -22.57
N ARG A 1050 5.03 29.74 -22.33
CA ARG A 1050 5.16 30.33 -20.99
C ARG A 1050 3.97 31.28 -20.73
N PRO A 1051 3.07 30.98 -19.77
CA PRO A 1051 2.13 31.95 -19.26
C PRO A 1051 2.84 32.87 -18.26
N LEU A 1052 2.50 34.15 -18.31
CA LEU A 1052 2.68 35.07 -17.19
C LEU A 1052 1.28 35.43 -16.72
N TYR A 1053 1.07 35.38 -15.40
CA TYR A 1053 -0.16 35.83 -14.77
C TYR A 1053 0.12 37.18 -14.11
N HIS A 1054 -0.76 38.15 -14.36
CA HIS A 1054 -0.71 39.47 -13.74
C HIS A 1054 -1.99 39.64 -12.91
N GLY A 1055 -1.83 39.76 -11.59
CA GLY A 1055 -2.85 40.36 -10.73
C GLY A 1055 -2.45 41.80 -10.38
N ASN A 1056 -3.07 42.36 -9.34
CA ASN A 1056 -2.65 43.61 -8.68
C ASN A 1056 -1.44 43.38 -7.73
N GLY A 1057 -0.50 42.51 -8.13
CA GLY A 1057 0.60 42.02 -7.31
C GLY A 1057 1.80 41.56 -8.16
N PRO A 1058 2.70 40.73 -7.63
CA PRO A 1058 3.86 40.21 -8.36
C PRO A 1058 3.49 39.45 -9.65
N ILE A 1059 4.49 39.32 -10.54
CA ILE A 1059 4.35 38.53 -11.77
C ILE A 1059 4.52 37.06 -11.43
N HIS A 1060 3.52 36.23 -11.72
CA HIS A 1060 3.62 34.78 -11.52
C HIS A 1060 3.93 34.03 -12.82
N HIS A 1061 4.70 32.96 -12.70
CA HIS A 1061 5.07 32.07 -13.80
C HIS A 1061 4.43 30.69 -13.63
N GLY A 1062 3.95 30.08 -14.72
CA GLY A 1062 3.37 28.73 -14.66
C GLY A 1062 4.43 27.65 -14.42
N VAL A 1063 4.39 27.02 -13.25
CA VAL A 1063 5.40 26.08 -12.70
C VAL A 1063 6.13 25.25 -13.76
N CYS A 1064 5.44 24.33 -14.45
CA CYS A 1064 6.10 23.42 -15.39
C CYS A 1064 6.72 24.13 -16.59
N SER A 1065 6.10 25.21 -17.08
CA SER A 1065 6.61 26.00 -18.21
C SER A 1065 7.76 26.95 -17.86
N SER A 1066 7.91 27.39 -16.60
CA SER A 1066 9.13 28.05 -16.12
C SER A 1066 10.23 27.04 -15.85
N TRP A 1067 9.90 25.92 -15.19
CA TRP A 1067 10.84 24.84 -14.90
C TRP A 1067 11.47 24.28 -16.18
N LEU A 1068 10.69 23.86 -17.18
CA LEU A 1068 11.18 23.41 -18.50
C LEU A 1068 12.01 24.48 -19.26
N ASN A 1069 11.87 25.76 -18.91
CA ASN A 1069 12.66 26.85 -19.48
C ASN A 1069 13.99 27.08 -18.74
N GLN A 1070 14.12 26.57 -17.51
CA GLN A 1070 15.26 26.79 -16.62
C GLN A 1070 16.17 25.57 -16.49
N ILE A 1071 15.62 24.35 -16.41
CA ILE A 1071 16.37 23.10 -16.20
C ILE A 1071 17.55 22.92 -17.16
N SER A 1072 18.64 22.34 -16.66
CA SER A 1072 19.90 22.20 -17.37
C SER A 1072 19.84 21.12 -18.45
N ALA A 1073 20.71 21.21 -19.45
CA ALA A 1073 20.90 20.11 -20.40
C ALA A 1073 21.33 18.83 -19.64
N ASN A 1074 20.83 17.67 -20.09
CA ASN A 1074 20.90 16.36 -19.45
C ASN A 1074 20.20 16.23 -18.08
N GLU A 1075 19.54 17.27 -17.56
CA GLU A 1075 18.73 17.16 -16.34
C GLU A 1075 17.54 16.20 -16.56
N VAL A 1076 17.17 15.47 -15.49
CA VAL A 1076 16.10 14.45 -15.55
C VAL A 1076 14.73 15.12 -15.60
N VAL A 1077 13.91 14.68 -16.55
CA VAL A 1077 12.51 15.08 -16.70
C VAL A 1077 11.62 13.87 -16.38
N PRO A 1078 10.97 13.82 -15.20
CA PRO A 1078 10.03 12.76 -14.87
C PRO A 1078 8.75 12.91 -15.70
N CYS A 1079 8.43 11.91 -16.51
CA CYS A 1079 7.28 11.98 -17.42
C CYS A 1079 6.68 10.60 -17.74
N PHE A 1080 5.48 10.63 -18.34
CA PHE A 1080 4.79 9.47 -18.88
C PHE A 1080 4.00 9.87 -20.13
N VAL A 1081 3.75 8.92 -21.04
CA VAL A 1081 2.88 9.14 -22.20
C VAL A 1081 1.42 8.90 -21.79
N ARG A 1082 0.52 9.81 -22.19
CA ARG A 1082 -0.93 9.59 -22.19
C ARG A 1082 -1.38 9.41 -23.63
N GLY A 1083 -1.89 8.23 -23.94
CA GLY A 1083 -2.42 7.91 -25.25
C GLY A 1083 -3.66 8.74 -25.59
N ALA A 1084 -3.70 9.28 -26.80
CA ALA A 1084 -4.82 10.05 -27.35
C ALA A 1084 -5.34 9.39 -28.66
N PRO A 1085 -5.88 8.15 -28.62
CA PRO A 1085 -6.35 7.43 -29.82
C PRO A 1085 -7.40 8.21 -30.60
N ASN A 1086 -8.19 9.01 -29.88
CA ASN A 1086 -9.17 9.96 -30.37
C ASN A 1086 -8.58 11.17 -31.15
N PHE A 1087 -7.26 11.32 -31.19
CA PHE A 1087 -6.54 12.37 -31.90
C PHE A 1087 -5.42 11.83 -32.82
N HIS A 1088 -5.38 10.51 -33.05
CA HIS A 1088 -4.40 9.88 -33.95
C HIS A 1088 -4.75 10.09 -35.43
N LEU A 1089 -3.90 10.85 -36.11
CA LEU A 1089 -3.66 10.77 -37.56
C LEU A 1089 -2.22 11.23 -37.82
N PRO A 1090 -1.61 10.88 -38.98
CA PRO A 1090 -0.22 11.22 -39.24
C PRO A 1090 -0.05 12.75 -39.33
N PHE A 1091 0.54 13.26 -38.25
CA PHE A 1091 1.08 14.61 -38.04
C PHE A 1091 1.96 15.05 -39.22
N TRP A 1092 2.14 16.35 -39.42
CA TRP A 1092 2.82 16.85 -40.61
C TRP A 1092 4.30 16.45 -40.70
N GLN A 1093 5.00 16.28 -39.58
CA GLN A 1093 6.34 15.65 -39.59
C GLN A 1093 6.27 14.15 -39.91
N GLN A 1094 5.25 13.43 -39.42
CA GLN A 1094 5.05 12.01 -39.73
C GLN A 1094 4.84 11.80 -41.23
N ARG A 1095 3.90 12.54 -41.83
CA ARG A 1095 3.69 12.50 -43.29
C ARG A 1095 4.91 12.94 -44.08
N LEU A 1096 5.68 13.89 -43.56
CA LEU A 1096 6.93 14.29 -44.19
C LEU A 1096 7.93 13.12 -44.22
N PHE A 1097 8.04 12.36 -43.13
CA PHE A 1097 8.81 11.12 -43.10
C PHE A 1097 8.25 10.07 -44.07
N ASP A 1098 6.94 9.83 -44.05
CA ASP A 1098 6.28 8.81 -44.88
C ASP A 1098 6.40 9.11 -46.39
N ILE A 1099 6.29 10.38 -46.79
CA ILE A 1099 6.51 10.81 -48.18
C ILE A 1099 7.99 10.67 -48.57
N GLN A 1100 8.93 11.04 -47.70
CA GLN A 1100 10.37 11.02 -48.02
C GLN A 1100 11.02 9.62 -47.98
N HIS A 1101 10.52 8.70 -47.14
CA HIS A 1101 11.17 7.41 -46.87
C HIS A 1101 10.30 6.17 -47.13
N ARG A 1102 8.97 6.30 -47.12
CA ARG A 1102 8.03 5.18 -47.36
C ARG A 1102 7.25 5.29 -48.67
N GLY A 1103 7.31 6.43 -49.37
CA GLY A 1103 6.60 6.68 -50.63
C GLY A 1103 5.07 6.77 -50.51
N ILE A 1104 4.53 6.97 -49.29
CA ILE A 1104 3.09 6.86 -49.03
C ILE A 1104 2.35 8.12 -49.49
N ALA A 1105 1.78 8.07 -50.69
CA ALA A 1105 0.91 9.10 -51.23
C ALA A 1105 -0.33 9.29 -50.34
N SER A 1106 -0.38 10.41 -49.61
CA SER A 1106 -1.37 10.67 -48.56
C SER A 1106 -2.29 11.85 -48.93
N GLY A 1107 -3.59 11.77 -48.61
CA GLY A 1107 -4.59 12.77 -48.98
C GLY A 1107 -4.29 14.20 -48.48
N PRO A 1108 -4.66 15.26 -49.23
CA PRO A 1108 -4.16 16.62 -49.02
C PRO A 1108 -4.59 17.27 -47.70
N MET A 1109 -3.63 17.66 -46.85
CA MET A 1109 -3.89 18.41 -45.62
C MET A 1109 -3.99 19.93 -45.84
N VAL A 1110 -4.72 20.63 -44.97
CA VAL A 1110 -4.74 22.10 -44.89
C VAL A 1110 -4.51 22.50 -43.43
N LEU A 1111 -3.57 23.41 -43.18
CA LEU A 1111 -3.37 23.99 -41.86
C LEU A 1111 -4.11 25.33 -41.75
N VAL A 1112 -4.85 25.52 -40.66
CA VAL A 1112 -5.48 26.80 -40.30
C VAL A 1112 -4.92 27.23 -38.94
N PHE A 1113 -3.85 28.03 -38.97
CA PHE A 1113 -3.15 28.50 -37.77
C PHE A 1113 -3.65 29.88 -37.31
N GLY A 1114 -3.37 30.25 -36.05
CA GLY A 1114 -3.78 31.54 -35.50
C GLY A 1114 -2.78 32.09 -34.47
N CYS A 1115 -2.40 33.36 -34.62
CA CYS A 1115 -1.48 34.05 -33.70
C CYS A 1115 -1.85 35.55 -33.55
N ARG A 1116 -0.95 36.38 -33.02
CA ARG A 1116 -1.15 37.83 -32.89
C ARG A 1116 -0.63 38.57 -34.11
N GLN A 1117 0.63 38.36 -34.47
CA GLN A 1117 1.36 39.12 -35.50
C GLN A 1117 2.35 38.25 -36.28
N ALA A 1118 2.41 38.45 -37.59
CA ALA A 1118 3.13 37.62 -38.55
C ALA A 1118 4.63 37.47 -38.28
N GLU A 1119 5.28 38.49 -37.72
CA GLU A 1119 6.72 38.52 -37.44
C GLU A 1119 7.08 38.43 -35.94
N ILE A 1120 6.11 38.14 -35.07
CA ILE A 1120 6.31 38.07 -33.61
C ILE A 1120 6.01 36.68 -33.04
N ASP A 1121 4.81 36.14 -33.26
CA ASP A 1121 4.37 34.87 -32.65
C ASP A 1121 3.80 33.83 -33.63
N HIS A 1122 4.13 33.95 -34.92
CA HIS A 1122 3.95 32.90 -35.92
C HIS A 1122 5.02 31.80 -35.76
N ILE A 1123 4.84 30.94 -34.76
CA ILE A 1123 5.72 29.78 -34.49
C ILE A 1123 5.70 28.78 -35.67
N TYR A 1124 6.81 28.07 -35.91
CA TYR A 1124 6.97 27.07 -36.99
C TYR A 1124 6.66 27.56 -38.43
N LYS A 1125 6.69 28.88 -38.66
CA LYS A 1125 6.38 29.52 -39.96
C LYS A 1125 7.19 28.98 -41.14
N GLU A 1126 8.51 28.86 -41.00
CA GLU A 1126 9.36 28.40 -42.11
C GLU A 1126 9.32 26.87 -42.30
N GLU A 1127 9.16 26.09 -41.23
CA GLU A 1127 9.03 24.64 -41.31
C GLU A 1127 7.70 24.23 -41.96
N THR A 1128 6.59 24.89 -41.59
CA THR A 1128 5.28 24.64 -42.22
C THR A 1128 5.27 25.06 -43.70
N LYS A 1129 5.89 26.19 -44.05
CA LYS A 1129 6.18 26.56 -45.46
C LYS A 1129 7.01 25.49 -46.17
N GLN A 1130 8.05 24.93 -45.54
CA GLN A 1130 8.87 23.87 -46.12
C GLN A 1130 8.05 22.59 -46.32
N ALA A 1131 7.16 22.25 -45.39
CA ALA A 1131 6.23 21.14 -45.52
C ALA A 1131 5.22 21.34 -46.65
N LYS A 1132 4.69 22.56 -46.86
CA LYS A 1132 3.91 22.88 -48.09
C LYS A 1132 4.74 22.68 -49.36
N LYS A 1133 5.99 23.18 -49.40
CA LYS A 1133 6.90 22.97 -50.55
C LYS A 1133 7.20 21.49 -50.82
N LYS A 1134 7.18 20.63 -49.79
CA LYS A 1134 7.35 19.18 -49.89
C LYS A 1134 6.03 18.40 -50.02
N GLY A 1135 4.91 19.06 -50.35
CA GLY A 1135 3.62 18.40 -50.64
C GLY A 1135 2.82 17.90 -49.44
N VAL A 1136 3.29 18.10 -48.20
CA VAL A 1136 2.62 17.65 -46.97
C VAL A 1136 1.31 18.42 -46.72
N PHE A 1137 1.35 19.73 -46.96
CA PHE A 1137 0.18 20.60 -46.92
C PHE A 1137 -0.16 21.06 -48.34
N ARG A 1138 -1.43 20.94 -48.73
CA ARG A 1138 -1.98 21.60 -49.92
C ARG A 1138 -2.03 23.11 -49.70
N GLU A 1139 -2.54 23.55 -48.55
CA GLU A 1139 -2.62 24.97 -48.21
C GLU A 1139 -2.30 25.29 -46.75
N LEU A 1140 -1.87 26.53 -46.52
CA LEU A 1140 -1.55 27.11 -45.22
C LEU A 1140 -2.30 28.43 -45.06
N TYR A 1141 -3.17 28.52 -44.07
CA TYR A 1141 -3.89 29.75 -43.72
C TYR A 1141 -3.46 30.22 -42.33
N THR A 1142 -3.45 31.54 -42.12
CA THR A 1142 -3.13 32.12 -40.81
C THR A 1142 -4.06 33.28 -40.46
N ALA A 1143 -4.67 33.19 -39.30
CA ALA A 1143 -5.43 34.28 -38.70
C ALA A 1143 -4.52 35.13 -37.79
N TYR A 1144 -4.51 36.45 -38.02
CA TYR A 1144 -3.77 37.39 -37.19
C TYR A 1144 -4.73 38.25 -36.36
N SER A 1145 -4.59 38.16 -35.04
CA SER A 1145 -5.54 38.75 -34.09
C SER A 1145 -5.12 40.11 -33.53
N ARG A 1146 -3.90 40.59 -33.85
CA ARG A 1146 -3.35 41.90 -33.44
C ARG A 1146 -2.36 42.48 -34.47
N GLU A 1147 -2.49 42.14 -35.75
CA GLU A 1147 -1.69 42.76 -36.81
C GLU A 1147 -2.05 44.25 -36.90
N PRO A 1148 -1.07 45.18 -36.99
CA PRO A 1148 -1.36 46.58 -37.27
C PRO A 1148 -2.18 46.74 -38.55
N ASP A 1149 -3.04 47.75 -38.56
CA ASP A 1149 -3.78 48.24 -39.73
C ASP A 1149 -4.66 47.19 -40.45
N LYS A 1150 -5.00 46.08 -39.76
CA LYS A 1150 -5.86 45.01 -40.29
C LYS A 1150 -6.99 44.65 -39.31
N PRO A 1151 -8.15 44.21 -39.83
CA PRO A 1151 -9.20 43.67 -38.98
C PRO A 1151 -8.70 42.41 -38.25
N LYS A 1152 -8.96 42.37 -36.95
CA LYS A 1152 -8.70 41.26 -36.03
C LYS A 1152 -9.41 39.99 -36.49
N LYS A 1153 -8.65 38.97 -36.94
CA LYS A 1153 -9.20 37.67 -37.36
C LYS A 1153 -8.78 36.53 -36.43
N TYR A 1154 -9.62 35.49 -36.40
CA TYR A 1154 -9.38 34.19 -35.78
C TYR A 1154 -9.58 33.06 -36.80
N VAL A 1155 -9.30 31.82 -36.38
CA VAL A 1155 -9.41 30.63 -37.26
C VAL A 1155 -10.85 30.34 -37.69
N GLN A 1156 -11.85 30.62 -36.83
CA GLN A 1156 -13.27 30.51 -37.16
C GLN A 1156 -13.73 31.48 -38.27
N ASP A 1157 -13.04 32.61 -38.45
CA ASP A 1157 -13.34 33.58 -39.50
C ASP A 1157 -12.76 33.08 -40.83
N VAL A 1158 -11.50 32.64 -40.84
CA VAL A 1158 -10.85 32.00 -42.00
C VAL A 1158 -11.66 30.81 -42.51
N LEU A 1159 -12.18 29.97 -41.59
CA LEU A 1159 -13.04 28.83 -41.95
C LEU A 1159 -14.33 29.26 -42.67
N GLN A 1160 -14.96 30.38 -42.27
CA GLN A 1160 -16.21 30.86 -42.88
C GLN A 1160 -15.98 31.71 -44.14
N GLU A 1161 -14.94 32.54 -44.17
CA GLU A 1161 -14.63 33.47 -45.27
C GLU A 1161 -13.94 32.78 -46.46
N GLN A 1162 -12.97 31.91 -46.20
CA GLN A 1162 -11.98 31.46 -47.18
C GLN A 1162 -12.06 29.96 -47.47
N LEU A 1163 -12.58 29.17 -46.51
CA LEU A 1163 -12.55 27.71 -46.56
C LEU A 1163 -13.92 27.03 -46.49
N ALA A 1164 -15.03 27.78 -46.43
CA ALA A 1164 -16.37 27.20 -46.21
C ALA A 1164 -16.75 26.12 -47.24
N GLU A 1165 -16.37 26.31 -48.51
CA GLU A 1165 -16.61 25.30 -49.54
C GLU A 1165 -15.67 24.09 -49.46
N THR A 1166 -14.40 24.32 -49.11
CA THR A 1166 -13.43 23.25 -48.88
C THR A 1166 -13.86 22.37 -47.70
N VAL A 1167 -14.22 22.98 -46.57
CA VAL A 1167 -14.70 22.30 -45.36
C VAL A 1167 -15.96 21.48 -45.67
N TYR A 1168 -16.94 22.07 -46.35
CA TYR A 1168 -18.15 21.35 -46.74
C TYR A 1168 -17.85 20.17 -47.66
N ASN A 1169 -17.11 20.37 -48.75
CA ASN A 1169 -16.78 19.29 -49.69
C ASN A 1169 -15.95 18.18 -49.03
N THR A 1170 -14.99 18.52 -48.16
CA THR A 1170 -14.16 17.54 -47.47
C THR A 1170 -14.96 16.71 -46.45
N LEU A 1171 -15.81 17.33 -45.63
CA LEU A 1171 -16.65 16.62 -44.65
C LEU A 1171 -17.81 15.83 -45.30
N GLN A 1172 -18.40 16.33 -46.39
CA GLN A 1172 -19.64 15.78 -46.96
C GLN A 1172 -19.42 14.82 -48.14
N LYS A 1173 -18.29 14.92 -48.85
CA LYS A 1173 -18.04 14.20 -50.13
C LYS A 1173 -16.71 13.44 -50.20
N GLN A 1174 -15.80 13.63 -49.25
CA GLN A 1174 -14.44 13.07 -49.31
C GLN A 1174 -14.08 12.25 -48.06
N ASP A 1175 -15.06 12.01 -47.17
CA ASP A 1175 -14.90 11.37 -45.86
C ASP A 1175 -13.70 11.91 -45.05
N GLY A 1176 -13.45 13.21 -45.18
CA GLY A 1176 -12.27 13.86 -44.63
C GLY A 1176 -12.47 14.36 -43.20
N HIS A 1177 -11.46 14.19 -42.36
CA HIS A 1177 -11.48 14.57 -40.96
C HIS A 1177 -11.10 16.04 -40.72
N VAL A 1178 -11.52 16.61 -39.59
CA VAL A 1178 -11.11 17.97 -39.13
C VAL A 1178 -10.59 17.90 -37.70
N TYR A 1179 -9.31 18.22 -37.52
CA TYR A 1179 -8.64 18.26 -36.23
C TYR A 1179 -8.66 19.67 -35.66
N VAL A 1180 -9.11 19.80 -34.42
CA VAL A 1180 -9.14 21.06 -33.67
C VAL A 1180 -8.40 20.81 -32.37
N CYS A 1181 -7.36 21.61 -32.11
CA CYS A 1181 -6.50 21.52 -30.93
C CYS A 1181 -6.18 22.94 -30.44
N GLY A 1182 -6.16 23.11 -29.12
CA GLY A 1182 -5.94 24.41 -28.46
C GLY A 1182 -7.06 24.77 -27.50
N ASP A 1183 -7.24 26.07 -27.30
CA ASP A 1183 -8.18 26.64 -26.33
C ASP A 1183 -9.64 26.22 -26.55
N VAL A 1184 -10.35 25.95 -25.45
CA VAL A 1184 -11.75 25.49 -25.43
C VAL A 1184 -12.73 26.48 -26.08
N THR A 1185 -12.51 27.79 -25.90
CA THR A 1185 -13.33 28.85 -26.51
C THR A 1185 -13.15 28.85 -28.03
N MET A 1186 -11.90 28.75 -28.49
CA MET A 1186 -11.58 28.63 -29.91
C MET A 1186 -12.20 27.36 -30.51
N ALA A 1187 -12.11 26.21 -29.82
CA ALA A 1187 -12.72 24.97 -30.27
C ALA A 1187 -14.26 25.04 -30.36
N ALA A 1188 -14.90 25.76 -29.44
CA ALA A 1188 -16.35 26.01 -29.43
C ALA A 1188 -16.79 26.95 -30.58
N ASP A 1189 -16.02 27.99 -30.87
CA ASP A 1189 -16.30 28.88 -32.01
C ASP A 1189 -16.05 28.20 -33.36
N VAL A 1190 -15.02 27.36 -33.46
CA VAL A 1190 -14.77 26.50 -34.63
C VAL A 1190 -15.91 25.49 -34.84
N LEU A 1191 -16.48 24.91 -33.76
CA LEU A 1191 -17.68 24.08 -33.87
C LEU A 1191 -18.84 24.86 -34.51
N LYS A 1192 -19.15 26.04 -33.97
CA LYS A 1192 -20.24 26.91 -34.46
C LYS A 1192 -20.00 27.36 -35.90
N ALA A 1193 -18.75 27.66 -36.28
CA ALA A 1193 -18.37 27.98 -37.65
C ALA A 1193 -18.63 26.80 -38.60
N ILE A 1194 -18.19 25.58 -38.26
CA ILE A 1194 -18.42 24.39 -39.08
C ILE A 1194 -19.92 24.07 -39.17
N GLN A 1195 -20.68 24.16 -38.08
CA GLN A 1195 -22.14 23.97 -38.10
C GLN A 1195 -22.85 24.97 -39.02
N ARG A 1196 -22.47 26.24 -39.01
CA ARG A 1196 -22.97 27.27 -39.95
C ARG A 1196 -22.58 26.97 -41.40
N ILE A 1197 -21.39 26.43 -41.64
CA ILE A 1197 -20.93 26.02 -42.98
C ILE A 1197 -21.76 24.85 -43.50
N ILE A 1198 -21.93 23.78 -42.70
CA ILE A 1198 -22.76 22.62 -43.05
C ILE A 1198 -24.22 23.04 -43.32
N ALA A 1199 -24.84 23.80 -42.42
CA ALA A 1199 -26.21 24.29 -42.60
C ALA A 1199 -26.37 25.10 -43.91
N ARG A 1200 -25.52 26.11 -44.14
CA ARG A 1200 -25.60 26.98 -45.32
C ARG A 1200 -25.30 26.28 -46.64
N LYS A 1201 -24.28 25.41 -46.69
CA LYS A 1201 -23.85 24.74 -47.93
C LYS A 1201 -24.65 23.47 -48.22
N GLY A 1202 -25.13 22.76 -47.19
CA GLY A 1202 -26.00 21.59 -47.31
C GLY A 1202 -27.49 21.89 -47.40
N LYS A 1203 -27.91 23.15 -47.18
CA LYS A 1203 -29.32 23.56 -47.03
C LYS A 1203 -30.03 22.85 -45.86
N LEU A 1204 -29.27 22.45 -44.84
CA LEU A 1204 -29.77 21.80 -43.63
C LEU A 1204 -30.18 22.85 -42.59
N THR A 1205 -31.16 22.52 -41.76
CA THR A 1205 -31.44 23.28 -40.53
C THR A 1205 -30.24 23.25 -39.58
N ALA A 1206 -30.24 24.14 -38.59
CA ALA A 1206 -29.19 24.17 -37.57
C ALA A 1206 -29.12 22.86 -36.76
N GLU A 1207 -30.26 22.18 -36.60
CA GLU A 1207 -30.40 20.91 -35.88
C GLU A 1207 -29.88 19.73 -36.70
N GLU A 1208 -30.30 19.58 -37.96
CA GLU A 1208 -29.76 18.56 -38.88
C GLU A 1208 -28.24 18.71 -39.08
N ALA A 1209 -27.74 19.94 -39.23
CA ALA A 1209 -26.31 20.23 -39.29
C ALA A 1209 -25.59 19.90 -37.96
N GLY A 1210 -26.28 20.04 -36.82
CA GLY A 1210 -25.81 19.61 -35.52
C GLY A 1210 -25.71 18.09 -35.43
N GLY A 1211 -26.74 17.36 -35.86
CA GLY A 1211 -26.78 15.89 -35.91
C GLY A 1211 -25.76 15.29 -36.88
N PHE A 1212 -25.52 15.94 -38.04
CA PHE A 1212 -24.45 15.58 -38.96
C PHE A 1212 -23.07 15.66 -38.30
N ILE A 1213 -22.77 16.78 -37.63
CA ILE A 1213 -21.52 16.93 -36.86
C ILE A 1213 -21.48 15.96 -35.66
N GLY A 1214 -22.64 15.61 -35.09
CA GLY A 1214 -22.84 14.54 -34.11
C GLY A 1214 -22.16 13.24 -34.52
N LYS A 1215 -22.35 12.83 -35.78
CA LYS A 1215 -21.80 11.59 -36.37
C LYS A 1215 -20.28 11.64 -36.66
N LEU A 1216 -19.66 12.82 -36.66
CA LEU A 1216 -18.25 13.04 -37.04
C LEU A 1216 -17.31 13.32 -35.85
N ARG A 1217 -17.82 13.23 -34.61
CA ARG A 1217 -17.22 13.93 -33.45
C ARG A 1217 -16.07 13.19 -32.77
N VAL A 1218 -14.84 13.67 -33.02
CA VAL A 1218 -13.69 13.48 -32.11
C VAL A 1218 -12.86 14.77 -32.01
N ARG A 1219 -12.27 15.08 -30.83
CA ARG A 1219 -11.62 16.38 -30.50
C ARG A 1219 -10.58 16.25 -29.37
N ASP A 1220 -9.58 17.14 -29.38
CA ASP A 1220 -8.64 17.39 -28.27
C ASP A 1220 -8.75 18.86 -27.78
N ILE A 1221 -8.61 19.11 -26.48
CA ILE A 1221 -8.91 20.42 -25.85
C ILE A 1221 -7.90 20.79 -24.75
N PHE A 1222 -7.19 21.91 -24.97
CA PHE A 1222 -6.23 22.50 -24.04
C PHE A 1222 -6.87 23.59 -23.15
N GLY A 1223 -7.97 23.23 -22.47
CA GLY A 1223 -8.66 24.03 -21.45
C GLY A 1223 -8.81 25.53 -21.77
N ILE A 1224 -8.68 26.38 -20.75
CA ILE A 1224 -8.69 27.85 -20.90
C ILE A 1224 -7.25 28.38 -20.98
N THR A 1225 -6.71 28.48 -22.19
CA THR A 1225 -5.32 28.91 -22.44
C THR A 1225 -5.21 30.23 -23.21
N LEU A 1226 -6.24 30.66 -23.92
CA LEU A 1226 -6.33 31.97 -24.54
C LEU A 1226 -7.21 32.90 -23.68
N ARG A 1227 -6.80 34.16 -23.56
CA ARG A 1227 -7.60 35.23 -22.92
C ARG A 1227 -8.09 34.93 -21.50
N THR A 1228 -7.41 34.06 -20.74
CA THR A 1228 -7.87 33.54 -19.44
C THR A 1228 -8.50 34.61 -18.54
N TYR A 1229 -7.88 35.77 -18.32
CA TYR A 1229 -8.47 36.86 -17.53
C TYR A 1229 -9.79 37.43 -18.10
N GLU A 1230 -9.88 37.64 -19.41
CA GLU A 1230 -11.07 38.18 -20.10
C GLU A 1230 -12.20 37.14 -20.17
N VAL A 1231 -11.86 35.89 -20.51
CA VAL A 1231 -12.82 34.78 -20.66
C VAL A 1231 -13.34 34.32 -19.29
N THR A 1232 -12.45 34.10 -18.31
CA THR A 1232 -12.85 33.70 -16.96
C THR A 1232 -13.67 34.79 -16.27
N ASN A 1233 -13.32 36.09 -16.38
CA ASN A 1233 -14.16 37.13 -15.80
C ASN A 1233 -15.53 37.22 -16.48
N ARG A 1234 -15.61 37.12 -17.82
CA ARG A 1234 -16.91 37.15 -18.50
C ARG A 1234 -17.78 35.96 -18.10
N LEU A 1235 -17.24 34.74 -18.13
CA LEU A 1235 -17.94 33.51 -17.72
C LEU A 1235 -18.34 33.54 -16.23
N ARG A 1236 -17.51 34.15 -15.36
CA ARG A 1236 -17.82 34.34 -13.94
C ARG A 1236 -18.98 35.32 -13.75
N SER A 1237 -18.98 36.48 -14.42
CA SER A 1237 -20.11 37.41 -14.38
C SER A 1237 -21.39 36.81 -14.99
N GLU A 1238 -21.27 36.09 -16.11
CA GLU A 1238 -22.37 35.35 -16.76
C GLU A 1238 -22.93 34.26 -15.82
N SER A 1239 -22.10 33.62 -15.00
CA SER A 1239 -22.52 32.54 -14.10
C SER A 1239 -23.05 33.04 -12.75
N ILE A 1240 -22.49 34.11 -12.18
CA ILE A 1240 -23.03 34.77 -10.98
C ILE A 1240 -24.44 35.28 -11.27
N ALA A 1241 -24.63 36.04 -12.35
CA ALA A 1241 -25.95 36.53 -12.75
C ALA A 1241 -26.93 35.38 -13.03
N TYR A 1242 -26.46 34.24 -13.55
CA TYR A 1242 -27.29 33.05 -13.74
C TYR A 1242 -27.69 32.38 -12.42
N GLU A 1243 -26.81 32.33 -11.40
CA GLU A 1243 -27.17 31.79 -10.08
C GLU A 1243 -28.04 32.74 -9.25
N GLU A 1244 -27.90 34.06 -9.44
CA GLU A 1244 -28.81 35.07 -8.88
C GLU A 1244 -30.22 34.93 -9.48
N ILE A 1245 -30.34 34.96 -10.82
CA ILE A 1245 -31.62 34.72 -11.52
C ILE A 1245 -32.23 33.35 -11.17
N LYS A 1246 -31.41 32.34 -10.89
CA LYS A 1246 -31.90 31.01 -10.49
C LYS A 1246 -32.39 30.98 -9.03
N LYS A 1247 -31.81 31.75 -8.10
CA LYS A 1247 -32.37 31.88 -6.75
C LYS A 1247 -33.76 32.51 -6.79
N ASP A 1248 -33.93 33.57 -7.57
CA ASP A 1248 -35.22 34.24 -7.80
C ASP A 1248 -36.27 33.36 -8.55
N LEU A 1249 -35.94 32.09 -8.84
CA LEU A 1249 -36.80 31.08 -9.48
C LEU A 1249 -36.88 29.75 -8.70
N ASP A 1250 -36.01 29.52 -7.71
CA ASP A 1250 -36.01 28.37 -6.80
C ASP A 1250 -36.59 28.74 -5.39
N GLU A 1251 -36.83 30.04 -5.11
CA GLU A 1251 -37.61 30.58 -3.97
C GLU A 1251 -39.09 30.86 -4.32
#